data_AF-A0A7C6UDN5-F1
#
_entry.id   AF-A0A7C6UDN5-F1
#
_cell.length_a   1.000
_cell.length_b   1.000
_cell.length_c   1.000
_cell.angle_alpha   90.00
_cell.angle_beta   90.00
_cell.angle_gamma   90.00
#
_symmetry.space_group_name_H-M   'P 1'
#
loop_
_entity.id
_entity.type
_entity.pdbx_description
1 polymer ?
#
loop_
_entity_poly.entity_id
_entity_poly.type
_entity_poly.pdbx_seq_one_letter_code
_entity_poly.pdbx_strand_id
1 'polypeptide(L)'
;MSKGKFIGKWTGVALVAILAVFVAPVPESYGASTFKDTKGHWAEQNIEAAAAQGIIKGYSDGRFKPDARVTRAEFVSMLNRALGNTATTDSGFTDVKSKDWYYFDVQKAVTAGYVDGFNDRRLRPDKNITRQEAAVMLSRLVPTYGYSTSLSRYTDYRSVADWASGAMERMSGKGYISGYTDGKIHPLDPLTRAQAAKIITEIVSKERIETSDPTVKKDGTKLSGRIYSNNVTIHKDLDDGSVSLDNCVILGKLIVQGGGEESVTVSNSRIVNALVNRSAGRVRLLAKGETTILETSCSGEYELETASLSGGEYGPGFVTVGVSGSSGGTLSGSFPHVSVDGSQADLKLLSGTISTLDVKSAGRRSNITVESKASVSQANVHGESYFHGAGTIQDMQVYAKGVTYETKPKKWTIQSGGETPSHKDPELVIAFEPAQGKTNVYLDTDITLTFNSAMREADGSSITNAEISKIVTLRKGSATGSIVEYTGTINSAKKVMTLKPTDALSESTRYYIVIKAGTMLDDNGEKNKAETSYFNTGKNTEKLVVTYTPASGEKSVAADRTSFTIQFSEGLTKYNGGTISTSDSYLQNSVILFRRGNANVSTNNYSVSINSARTRMTITLENKYELDLNTSYSLGIKAQTLKTAGGEAVPASTVTWTTAGLPVLSAASVTPHELSVDFKATSNVGGRIYAVLLASDAAVPSAARIRDGKDATDVAATASGNVAVSAGKSATVSLAGTDVSRDTAYKVYAVLYDGSGNASAVTSLAVTTEPLKLKTFTIVPDTDSANVLTRFKPDTLEYAVVVPEGTSYVTVEVSANASTFIGTLTINGKEPSNNQVDVSSGTATITVIVQEQGKRSVEYKATIEVAASAALESLTVDGAIYKPGYSADISIGSEPTSVTLVIVSKDSAASIKIGSVNVTTGDSVTLNLDATTTQVSFTIESADGLAEKTYTIKFNRDPIPEP
;
A
#
# COMPACT_ATOMS: atom_id res chain seq x y z
N MET A 1 -55.49 -39.74 21.77
CA MET A 1 -55.08 -40.38 23.03
C MET A 1 -53.67 -39.87 23.36
N SER A 2 -53.27 -39.27 24.48
CA SER A 2 -53.82 -38.89 25.79
C SER A 2 -52.86 -37.79 26.31
N LYS A 3 -53.27 -36.52 26.37
CA LYS A 3 -53.72 -35.72 27.54
C LYS A 3 -52.64 -35.26 28.55
N GLY A 4 -52.59 -33.93 28.77
CA GLY A 4 -52.06 -33.21 29.95
C GLY A 4 -51.50 -31.81 29.61
N LYS A 5 -52.25 -30.73 29.30
CA LYS A 5 -53.10 -29.81 30.13
C LYS A 5 -52.25 -29.03 31.18
N PHE A 6 -52.18 -27.70 31.34
CA PHE A 6 -53.12 -26.53 31.29
C PHE A 6 -52.29 -25.21 31.06
N ILE A 7 -52.67 -24.23 30.23
CA ILE A 7 -53.57 -23.04 30.40
C ILE A 7 -53.22 -22.08 31.57
N GLY A 8 -53.05 -20.78 31.26
CA GLY A 8 -53.55 -19.68 32.12
C GLY A 8 -52.70 -18.40 32.18
N LYS A 9 -53.12 -17.34 31.46
CA LYS A 9 -52.79 -15.93 31.76
C LYS A 9 -53.33 -15.53 33.16
N TRP A 10 -52.84 -14.41 33.72
CA TRP A 10 -53.53 -13.36 34.54
C TRP A 10 -52.41 -12.46 35.16
N THR A 11 -52.28 -11.18 34.78
CA THR A 11 -52.74 -9.96 35.48
C THR A 11 -52.49 -9.90 36.99
N GLY A 12 -51.72 -8.89 37.44
CA GLY A 12 -52.00 -8.16 38.68
C GLY A 12 -51.01 -8.28 39.85
N VAL A 13 -50.21 -7.22 40.02
CA VAL A 13 -49.79 -6.56 41.29
C VAL A 13 -49.13 -7.39 42.40
N ALA A 14 -47.85 -7.11 42.67
CA ALA A 14 -47.32 -6.92 44.03
C ALA A 14 -46.00 -6.13 43.97
N LEU A 15 -46.08 -4.83 44.23
CA LEU A 15 -44.97 -3.94 44.48
C LEU A 15 -44.40 -4.28 45.87
N VAL A 16 -43.32 -5.04 45.94
CA VAL A 16 -42.54 -5.21 47.18
C VAL A 16 -41.36 -4.26 47.10
N ALA A 17 -41.48 -3.14 47.79
CA ALA A 17 -40.38 -2.20 48.01
C ALA A 17 -39.35 -2.85 48.96
N ILE A 18 -38.31 -3.47 48.40
CA ILE A 18 -37.09 -3.78 49.15
C ILE A 18 -36.24 -2.51 49.10
N LEU A 19 -36.23 -1.80 50.23
CA LEU A 19 -35.35 -0.67 50.50
C LEU A 19 -33.90 -1.19 50.63
N ALA A 20 -33.24 -1.45 49.52
CA ALA A 20 -31.80 -1.67 49.49
C ALA A 20 -31.12 -0.30 49.64
N VAL A 21 -30.65 0.00 50.86
CA VAL A 21 -29.73 1.10 51.12
C VAL A 21 -28.47 0.85 50.30
N PHE A 22 -28.38 1.48 49.12
CA PHE A 22 -27.12 1.65 48.42
C PHE A 22 -26.26 2.57 49.28
N VAL A 23 -25.36 1.97 50.06
CA VAL A 23 -24.19 2.70 50.55
C VAL A 23 -23.36 2.99 49.30
N ALA A 24 -23.49 4.19 48.76
CA ALA A 24 -22.54 4.69 47.78
C ALA A 24 -21.13 4.57 48.40
N PRO A 25 -20.13 4.04 47.68
CA PRO A 25 -18.76 4.16 48.14
C PRO A 25 -18.48 5.64 48.32
N VAL A 26 -18.25 6.07 49.56
CA VAL A 26 -17.79 7.41 49.86
C VAL A 26 -16.47 7.57 49.10
N PRO A 27 -16.30 8.58 48.23
CA PRO A 27 -15.00 8.85 47.66
C PRO A 27 -14.04 9.13 48.83
N GLU A 28 -13.05 8.27 49.00
CA GLU A 28 -11.93 8.55 49.89
C GLU A 28 -11.28 9.83 49.38
N SER A 29 -11.43 10.91 50.14
CA SER A 29 -10.62 12.10 49.99
C SER A 29 -9.17 11.72 50.30
N TYR A 30 -8.35 11.54 49.26
CA TYR A 30 -6.91 11.44 49.41
C TYR A 30 -6.37 12.84 49.71
N GLY A 31 -6.39 13.24 50.98
CA GLY A 31 -5.65 14.41 51.44
C GLY A 31 -4.18 14.28 51.03
N ALA A 32 -3.53 15.39 50.67
CA ALA A 32 -2.16 15.41 50.18
C ALA A 32 -1.22 14.75 51.21
N SER A 33 -0.89 13.47 51.01
CA SER A 33 0.00 12.78 51.93
C SER A 33 1.43 13.23 51.66
N THR A 34 1.91 14.21 52.43
CA THR A 34 3.33 14.53 52.48
C THR A 34 4.07 13.35 53.13
N PHE A 35 4.98 12.72 52.38
CA PHE A 35 5.75 11.60 52.89
C PHE A 35 6.90 12.12 53.75
N LYS A 36 7.11 11.50 54.92
CA LYS A 36 8.07 11.99 55.91
C LYS A 36 9.52 12.01 55.41
N ASP A 37 9.85 11.15 54.46
CA ASP A 37 11.20 10.90 53.94
C ASP A 37 11.46 11.50 52.56
N THR A 38 10.58 12.37 52.06
CA THR A 38 10.76 13.05 50.75
C THR A 38 11.14 14.52 50.88
N LYS A 39 11.05 15.09 52.08
CA LYS A 39 11.36 16.49 52.33
C LYS A 39 12.82 16.82 52.00
N GLY A 40 13.05 17.78 51.11
CA GLY A 40 14.39 18.18 50.63
C GLY A 40 15.02 17.21 49.62
N HIS A 41 14.31 16.16 49.19
CA HIS A 41 14.79 15.23 48.18
C HIS A 41 14.64 15.84 46.77
N TRP A 42 15.58 15.58 45.85
CA TRP A 42 15.56 16.18 44.50
C TRP A 42 14.28 15.89 43.70
N ALA A 43 13.60 14.79 44.02
CA ALA A 43 12.35 14.36 43.39
C ALA A 43 11.09 14.76 44.16
N GLU A 44 11.20 15.51 45.26
CA GLU A 44 10.08 15.84 46.17
C GLU A 44 8.84 16.30 45.41
N GLN A 45 8.97 17.32 44.57
CA GLN A 45 7.85 17.88 43.79
C GLN A 45 7.19 16.85 42.86
N ASN A 46 7.99 16.01 42.20
CA ASN A 46 7.46 14.97 41.31
C ASN A 46 6.71 13.90 42.11
N ILE A 47 7.23 13.54 43.29
CA ILE A 47 6.61 12.56 44.18
C ILE A 47 5.29 13.13 44.73
N GLU A 48 5.27 14.38 45.18
CA GLU A 48 4.05 15.03 45.67
C GLU A 48 2.98 15.13 44.57
N ALA A 49 3.36 15.55 43.35
CA ALA A 49 2.46 15.59 42.22
C ALA A 49 1.91 14.19 41.87
N ALA A 50 2.77 13.17 41.84
CA ALA A 50 2.36 11.80 41.60
C ALA A 50 1.40 11.28 42.70
N ALA A 51 1.62 11.65 43.96
CA ALA A 51 0.76 11.25 45.07
C ALA A 51 -0.61 11.93 44.99
N ALA A 52 -0.63 13.24 44.70
CA ALA A 52 -1.85 14.03 44.53
C ALA A 52 -2.72 13.51 43.37
N GLN A 53 -2.08 13.02 42.30
CA GLN A 53 -2.77 12.39 41.16
C GLN A 53 -3.11 10.91 41.41
N GLY A 54 -2.80 10.35 42.58
CA GLY A 54 -3.07 8.94 42.91
C GLY A 54 -2.20 7.93 42.14
N ILE A 55 -1.14 8.38 41.45
CA ILE A 55 -0.22 7.55 40.66
C ILE A 55 0.62 6.67 41.58
N ILE A 56 1.05 7.21 42.72
CA ILE A 56 1.86 6.52 43.71
C ILE A 56 1.14 6.42 45.05
N LYS A 57 1.54 5.42 45.84
CA LYS A 57 1.15 5.27 47.24
C LYS A 57 2.39 5.08 48.10
N GLY A 58 2.37 5.65 49.31
CA GLY A 58 3.38 5.40 50.33
C GLY A 58 3.13 4.11 51.10
N TYR A 59 4.04 3.81 52.01
CA TYR A 59 3.92 2.71 52.96
C TYR A 59 3.05 3.12 54.14
N SER A 60 2.51 2.12 54.86
CA SER A 60 1.65 2.32 56.04
C SER A 60 2.34 3.07 57.19
N ASP A 61 3.68 3.18 57.17
CA ASP A 61 4.47 3.94 58.13
C ASP A 61 4.61 5.44 57.80
N GLY A 62 3.96 5.90 56.71
CA GLY A 62 3.97 7.29 56.26
C GLY A 62 5.20 7.70 55.44
N ARG A 63 5.99 6.73 54.96
CA ARG A 63 7.16 6.96 54.10
C ARG A 63 6.89 6.58 52.64
N PHE A 64 7.62 7.16 51.70
CA PHE A 64 7.62 6.79 50.28
C PHE A 64 8.83 5.95 49.86
N LYS A 65 9.97 6.14 50.53
CA LYS A 65 11.27 5.53 50.23
C LYS A 65 11.78 5.92 48.83
N PRO A 66 12.07 7.21 48.57
CA PRO A 66 12.43 7.69 47.23
C PRO A 66 13.63 6.99 46.59
N ASP A 67 14.64 6.63 47.39
CA ASP A 67 15.86 5.95 46.92
C ASP A 67 15.76 4.43 46.88
N ALA A 68 14.67 3.84 47.36
CA ALA A 68 14.45 2.41 47.22
C ALA A 68 14.27 2.05 45.74
N ARG A 69 14.78 0.88 45.35
CA ARG A 69 14.61 0.37 43.98
C ARG A 69 13.15 -0.04 43.78
N VAL A 70 12.63 0.24 42.59
CA VAL A 70 11.25 -0.08 42.23
C VAL A 70 11.20 -1.43 41.52
N THR A 71 10.29 -2.29 41.97
CA THR A 71 10.03 -3.59 41.33
C THR A 71 9.25 -3.42 40.03
N ARG A 72 9.28 -4.42 39.16
CA ARG A 72 8.51 -4.44 37.91
C ARG A 72 7.01 -4.31 38.18
N ALA A 73 6.49 -5.03 39.19
CA ALA A 73 5.09 -4.94 39.58
C ALA A 73 4.69 -3.54 40.09
N GLU A 74 5.54 -2.92 40.91
CA GLU A 74 5.30 -1.54 41.37
C GLU A 74 5.30 -0.55 40.21
N PHE A 75 6.28 -0.64 39.30
CA PHE A 75 6.37 0.25 38.14
C PHE A 75 5.14 0.14 37.25
N VAL A 76 4.69 -1.08 36.94
CA VAL A 76 3.46 -1.34 36.17
C VAL A 76 2.23 -0.77 36.87
N SER A 77 2.15 -0.94 38.20
CA SER A 77 1.02 -0.40 38.98
C SER A 77 0.98 1.13 38.96
N MET A 78 2.15 1.79 38.96
CA MET A 78 2.24 3.24 38.81
C MET A 78 1.77 3.70 37.42
N LEU A 79 2.20 3.01 36.36
CA LEU A 79 1.78 3.32 34.98
C LEU A 79 0.27 3.16 34.78
N ASN A 80 -0.34 2.08 35.28
CA ASN A 80 -1.79 1.90 35.15
C ASN A 80 -2.59 2.98 35.86
N ARG A 81 -2.13 3.44 37.04
CA ARG A 81 -2.79 4.54 37.76
C ARG A 81 -2.66 5.85 37.00
N ALA A 82 -1.50 6.12 36.40
CA ALA A 82 -1.28 7.28 35.55
C ALA A 82 -2.16 7.28 34.28
N LEU A 83 -2.37 6.11 33.67
CA LEU A 83 -3.09 5.99 32.39
C LEU A 83 -4.61 5.83 32.57
N GLY A 84 -5.07 5.32 33.71
CA GLY A 84 -6.49 5.04 33.93
C GLY A 84 -7.00 3.81 33.18
N ASN A 85 -6.12 2.85 32.84
CA ASN A 85 -6.49 1.63 32.12
C ASN A 85 -7.52 0.80 32.91
N THR A 86 -8.56 0.34 32.22
CA THR A 86 -9.65 -0.45 32.83
C THR A 86 -9.76 -1.87 32.29
N ALA A 87 -9.45 -2.09 31.01
CA ALA A 87 -9.56 -3.40 30.38
C ALA A 87 -8.55 -4.41 30.96
N THR A 88 -8.98 -5.67 31.09
CA THR A 88 -8.16 -6.77 31.59
C THR A 88 -8.29 -8.01 30.70
N THR A 89 -7.22 -8.78 30.63
CA THR A 89 -7.14 -10.09 29.98
C THR A 89 -6.26 -10.99 30.84
N ASP A 90 -6.26 -12.29 30.59
CA ASP A 90 -5.35 -13.20 31.28
C ASP A 90 -3.89 -12.81 31.01
N SER A 91 -3.06 -12.76 32.07
CA SER A 91 -1.68 -12.32 31.91
C SER A 91 -0.79 -13.35 31.22
N GLY A 92 -1.18 -14.63 31.20
CA GLY A 92 -0.37 -15.74 30.70
C GLY A 92 0.92 -16.03 31.49
N PHE A 93 1.22 -15.27 32.55
CA PHE A 93 2.45 -15.42 33.33
C PHE A 93 2.30 -16.47 34.44
N THR A 94 3.26 -17.38 34.51
CA THR A 94 3.25 -18.49 35.47
C THR A 94 3.57 -18.06 36.91
N ASP A 95 4.17 -16.87 37.07
CA ASP A 95 4.59 -16.29 38.35
C ASP A 95 3.71 -15.12 38.80
N VAL A 96 2.54 -14.94 38.20
CA VAL A 96 1.53 -13.93 38.58
C VAL A 96 0.23 -14.66 38.92
N LYS A 97 -0.13 -14.67 40.21
CA LYS A 97 -1.28 -15.43 40.75
C LYS A 97 -2.42 -14.49 41.07
N SER A 98 -3.65 -15.00 40.98
CA SER A 98 -4.89 -14.22 41.23
C SER A 98 -5.00 -13.58 42.62
N LYS A 99 -4.17 -13.97 43.58
CA LYS A 99 -4.12 -13.42 44.94
C LYS A 99 -3.04 -12.34 45.12
N ASP A 100 -2.15 -12.15 44.14
CA ASP A 100 -1.09 -11.16 44.23
C ASP A 100 -1.68 -9.75 44.10
N TRP A 101 -1.18 -8.79 44.89
CA TRP A 101 -1.75 -7.44 44.95
C TRP A 101 -1.66 -6.69 43.60
N TYR A 102 -0.68 -7.05 42.76
CA TYR A 102 -0.46 -6.51 41.43
C TYR A 102 -1.16 -7.30 40.32
N TYR A 103 -1.94 -8.34 40.64
CA TYR A 103 -2.54 -9.23 39.64
C TYR A 103 -3.33 -8.47 38.57
N PHE A 104 -4.26 -7.62 38.99
CA PHE A 104 -5.08 -6.84 38.07
C PHE A 104 -4.26 -5.77 37.32
N ASP A 105 -3.25 -5.19 37.96
CA ASP A 105 -2.37 -4.22 37.29
C ASP A 105 -1.58 -4.89 36.16
N VAL A 106 -1.07 -6.10 36.39
CA VAL A 106 -0.40 -6.86 35.33
C VAL A 106 -1.36 -7.23 34.21
N GLN A 107 -2.59 -7.67 34.51
CA GLN A 107 -3.60 -7.96 33.48
C GLN A 107 -3.91 -6.74 32.61
N LYS A 108 -4.06 -5.56 33.22
CA LYS A 108 -4.26 -4.30 32.48
C LYS A 108 -3.08 -3.96 31.59
N ALA A 109 -1.86 -4.15 32.09
CA ALA A 109 -0.64 -3.82 31.37
C ALA A 109 -0.39 -4.71 30.15
N VAL A 110 -0.71 -6.01 30.28
CA VAL A 110 -0.71 -6.96 29.18
C VAL A 110 -1.81 -6.60 28.17
N THR A 111 -3.02 -6.27 28.65
CA THR A 111 -4.14 -5.85 27.77
C THR A 111 -3.80 -4.59 26.98
N ALA A 112 -3.12 -3.64 27.61
CA ALA A 112 -2.63 -2.40 27.01
C ALA A 112 -1.33 -2.57 26.21
N GLY A 113 -0.82 -3.79 26.07
CA GLY A 113 0.29 -4.14 25.17
C GLY A 113 1.64 -3.47 25.48
N TYR A 114 1.82 -2.86 26.65
CA TYR A 114 3.09 -2.23 27.01
C TYR A 114 3.99 -3.10 27.88
N VAL A 115 3.49 -4.24 28.37
CA VAL A 115 4.28 -5.24 29.10
C VAL A 115 4.31 -6.56 28.35
N ASP A 116 5.53 -7.00 28.04
CA ASP A 116 5.80 -8.41 27.73
C ASP A 116 6.59 -9.05 28.88
N GLY A 117 6.42 -10.36 29.05
CA GLY A 117 7.24 -11.17 29.94
C GLY A 117 8.55 -11.60 29.30
N PHE A 118 9.28 -12.43 30.01
CA PHE A 118 10.47 -13.10 29.50
C PHE A 118 10.09 -14.37 28.72
N ASN A 119 11.02 -14.89 27.92
CA ASN A 119 10.82 -16.09 27.08
C ASN A 119 10.37 -17.34 27.87
N ASP A 120 10.56 -17.37 29.19
CA ASP A 120 10.12 -18.42 30.11
C ASP A 120 8.67 -18.26 30.63
N ARG A 121 7.87 -17.36 30.01
CA ARG A 121 6.49 -17.03 30.41
C ARG A 121 6.38 -16.53 31.84
N ARG A 122 7.37 -15.74 32.27
CA ARG A 122 7.39 -15.08 33.59
C ARG A 122 7.46 -13.57 33.45
N LEU A 123 6.84 -12.86 34.38
CA LEU A 123 6.97 -11.41 34.52
C LEU A 123 8.17 -11.02 35.38
N ARG A 124 8.50 -11.85 36.38
CA ARG A 124 9.44 -11.56 37.47
C ARG A 124 9.01 -10.31 38.26
N PRO A 125 7.80 -10.30 38.84
CA PRO A 125 7.15 -9.10 39.39
C PRO A 125 7.98 -8.41 40.48
N ASP A 126 8.65 -9.20 41.34
CA ASP A 126 9.43 -8.69 42.47
C ASP A 126 10.88 -8.32 42.08
N LYS A 127 11.29 -8.53 40.83
CA LYS A 127 12.61 -8.09 40.34
C LYS A 127 12.58 -6.57 40.18
N ASN A 128 13.65 -5.89 40.61
CA ASN A 128 13.82 -4.47 40.32
C ASN A 128 13.92 -4.24 38.81
N ILE A 129 13.15 -3.26 38.31
CA ILE A 129 13.15 -2.92 36.89
C ILE A 129 14.40 -2.12 36.54
N THR A 130 15.10 -2.50 35.47
CA THR A 130 16.25 -1.74 34.97
C THR A 130 15.80 -0.58 34.10
N ARG A 131 16.67 0.42 33.91
CA ARG A 131 16.41 1.57 33.04
C ARG A 131 16.05 1.17 31.61
N GLN A 132 16.73 0.19 31.03
CA GLN A 132 16.43 -0.30 29.69
C GLN A 132 15.13 -1.10 29.61
N GLU A 133 14.76 -1.86 30.66
CA GLU A 133 13.47 -2.54 30.73
C GLU A 133 12.32 -1.53 30.82
N ALA A 134 12.48 -0.47 31.62
CA ALA A 134 11.52 0.62 31.70
C ALA A 134 11.39 1.37 30.37
N ALA A 135 12.50 1.62 29.66
CA ALA A 135 12.47 2.28 28.36
C ALA A 135 11.60 1.54 27.34
N VAL A 136 11.68 0.20 27.30
CA VAL A 136 10.85 -0.63 26.41
C VAL A 136 9.37 -0.54 26.76
N MET A 137 9.01 -0.56 28.05
CA MET A 137 7.61 -0.39 28.45
C MET A 137 7.09 1.00 28.06
N LEU A 138 7.89 2.05 28.28
CA LEU A 138 7.52 3.42 28.00
C LEU A 138 7.46 3.73 26.50
N SER A 139 8.36 3.18 25.68
CA SER A 139 8.34 3.40 24.22
C SER A 139 7.09 2.82 23.54
N ARG A 140 6.43 1.87 24.19
CA ARG A 140 5.15 1.27 23.75
C ARG A 140 3.93 2.07 24.21
N LEU A 141 4.10 2.93 25.20
CA LEU A 141 3.05 3.79 25.76
C LEU A 141 3.02 5.17 25.13
N VAL A 142 4.19 5.68 24.75
CA VAL A 142 4.37 7.07 24.31
C VAL A 142 4.42 7.14 22.77
N PRO A 143 3.78 8.14 22.13
CA PRO A 143 3.97 8.40 20.72
C PRO A 143 5.39 8.88 20.43
N THR A 144 6.21 8.05 19.79
CA THR A 144 7.66 8.26 19.65
C THR A 144 8.10 8.61 18.24
N TYR A 145 7.19 8.68 17.27
CA TYR A 145 7.58 8.98 15.90
C TYR A 145 8.25 10.35 15.79
N GLY A 146 9.36 10.41 15.05
CA GLY A 146 10.18 11.62 14.92
C GLY A 146 11.10 11.91 16.12
N TYR A 147 11.00 11.15 17.22
CA TYR A 147 11.85 11.28 18.40
C TYR A 147 12.78 10.08 18.50
N SER A 148 13.99 10.21 17.95
CA SER A 148 15.08 9.26 18.14
C SER A 148 16.40 10.03 18.19
N THR A 149 17.35 9.52 18.97
CA THR A 149 18.66 10.15 19.14
C THR A 149 19.72 9.08 19.27
N SER A 150 20.90 9.33 18.69
CA SER A 150 22.02 8.40 18.82
C SER A 150 22.45 8.28 20.29
N LEU A 151 22.54 7.05 20.79
CA LEU A 151 23.07 6.77 22.12
C LEU A 151 24.59 6.88 22.18
N SER A 152 25.30 6.97 21.05
CA SER A 152 26.77 7.00 20.99
C SER A 152 27.43 8.16 21.77
N ARG A 153 26.64 9.18 22.13
CA ARG A 153 27.06 10.28 23.02
C ARG A 153 27.27 9.85 24.47
N TYR A 154 26.72 8.72 24.89
CA TYR A 154 26.92 8.16 26.22
C TYR A 154 28.08 7.17 26.19
N THR A 155 28.99 7.25 27.15
CA THR A 155 30.22 6.43 27.13
C THR A 155 29.97 4.93 27.31
N ASP A 156 28.82 4.56 27.87
CA ASP A 156 28.41 3.18 28.18
C ASP A 156 27.31 2.64 27.25
N TYR A 157 27.02 3.32 26.12
CA TYR A 157 25.93 2.93 25.20
C TYR A 157 26.00 1.47 24.71
N ARG A 158 27.21 0.90 24.63
CA ARG A 158 27.43 -0.52 24.26
C ARG A 158 26.90 -1.52 25.29
N SER A 159 26.53 -1.05 26.48
CA SER A 159 25.90 -1.87 27.53
C SER A 159 24.39 -1.97 27.37
N VAL A 160 23.79 -1.19 26.46
CA VAL A 160 22.38 -1.30 26.10
C VAL A 160 22.19 -2.58 25.31
N ALA A 161 21.25 -3.42 25.74
CA ALA A 161 20.96 -4.65 25.00
C ALA A 161 20.29 -4.32 23.66
N ASP A 162 20.57 -5.13 22.62
CA ASP A 162 20.03 -4.90 21.27
C ASP A 162 18.50 -4.74 21.25
N TRP A 163 17.79 -5.56 22.03
CA TRP A 163 16.33 -5.51 22.17
C TRP A 163 15.81 -4.23 22.84
N ALA A 164 16.66 -3.50 23.56
CA ALA A 164 16.30 -2.25 24.22
C ALA A 164 16.81 -1.00 23.47
N SER A 165 17.67 -1.17 22.47
CA SER A 165 18.37 -0.05 21.81
C SER A 165 17.40 0.98 21.24
N GLY A 166 16.45 0.56 20.39
CA GLY A 166 15.48 1.48 19.79
C GLY A 166 14.58 2.17 20.83
N ALA A 167 14.23 1.48 21.91
CA ALA A 167 13.43 2.06 22.98
C ALA A 167 14.22 3.11 23.78
N MET A 168 15.49 2.82 24.08
CA MET A 168 16.39 3.75 24.74
C MET A 168 16.64 5.00 23.87
N GLU A 169 16.89 4.82 22.57
CA GLU A 169 17.03 5.93 21.61
C GLU A 169 15.79 6.83 21.60
N ARG A 170 14.59 6.24 21.55
CA ARG A 170 13.33 6.99 21.53
C ARG A 170 13.04 7.70 22.84
N MET A 171 13.24 7.03 23.98
CA MET A 171 13.02 7.61 25.31
C MET A 171 14.06 8.67 25.66
N SER A 172 15.29 8.54 25.17
CA SER A 172 16.29 9.60 25.22
C SER A 172 15.99 10.76 24.27
N GLY A 173 15.42 10.48 23.09
CA GLY A 173 14.96 11.51 22.15
C GLY A 173 13.80 12.34 22.71
N LYS A 174 12.87 11.68 23.42
CA LYS A 174 11.77 12.32 24.17
C LYS A 174 12.22 13.01 25.45
N GLY A 175 13.41 12.70 25.96
CA GLY A 175 13.94 13.26 27.20
C GLY A 175 13.43 12.61 28.49
N TYR A 176 12.57 11.59 28.41
CA TYR A 176 12.08 10.86 29.59
C TYR A 176 13.16 9.98 30.23
N ILE A 177 14.09 9.46 29.44
CA ILE A 177 15.26 8.73 29.94
C ILE A 177 16.52 9.41 29.41
N SER A 178 17.15 10.23 30.24
CA SER A 178 18.41 10.91 29.94
C SER A 178 19.61 10.25 30.61
N GLY A 179 20.81 10.58 30.11
CA GLY A 179 22.06 10.22 30.78
C GLY A 179 22.27 11.01 32.07
N TYR A 180 23.12 10.48 32.93
CA TYR A 180 23.53 11.09 34.19
C TYR A 180 24.66 12.09 33.97
N THR A 181 24.99 12.86 35.02
CA THR A 181 26.04 13.87 35.00
C THR A 181 27.45 13.31 34.77
N ASP A 182 27.63 11.99 34.89
CA ASP A 182 28.88 11.29 34.60
C ASP A 182 29.05 10.92 33.11
N GLY A 183 28.12 11.35 32.25
CA GLY A 183 28.17 11.09 30.81
C GLY A 183 27.76 9.67 30.41
N LYS A 184 27.07 8.93 31.30
CA LYS A 184 26.58 7.56 31.06
C LYS A 184 25.05 7.48 31.10
N ILE A 185 24.47 6.46 30.47
CA ILE A 185 23.03 6.21 30.47
C ILE A 185 22.60 5.12 31.44
N HIS A 186 23.54 4.32 31.95
CA HIS A 186 23.36 3.25 32.95
C HIS A 186 22.18 2.32 32.64
N PRO A 187 22.18 1.61 31.50
CA PRO A 187 20.99 0.88 31.03
C PRO A 187 20.59 -0.31 31.92
N LEU A 188 21.57 -0.89 32.64
CA LEU A 188 21.37 -2.04 33.52
C LEU A 188 21.02 -1.65 34.96
N ASP A 189 21.16 -0.38 35.32
CA ASP A 189 20.89 0.08 36.69
C ASP A 189 19.39 0.02 36.99
N PRO A 190 19.01 -0.44 38.20
CA PRO A 190 17.62 -0.44 38.60
C PRO A 190 17.10 0.97 38.85
N LEU A 191 15.86 1.27 38.42
CA LEU A 191 15.22 2.54 38.74
C LEU A 191 14.95 2.65 40.24
N THR A 192 15.13 3.86 40.78
CA THR A 192 14.58 4.21 42.10
C THR A 192 13.11 4.59 41.99
N ARG A 193 12.38 4.49 43.09
CA ARG A 193 10.97 4.94 43.16
C ARG A 193 10.82 6.42 42.82
N ALA A 194 11.78 7.26 43.21
CA ALA A 194 11.85 8.66 42.83
C ALA A 194 12.04 8.87 41.32
N GLN A 195 12.92 8.10 40.68
CA GLN A 195 13.11 8.17 39.22
C GLN A 195 11.85 7.71 38.48
N ALA A 196 11.21 6.64 38.93
CA ALA A 196 9.96 6.18 38.34
C ALA A 196 8.83 7.21 38.49
N ALA A 197 8.66 7.80 39.67
CA ALA A 197 7.67 8.85 39.90
C ALA A 197 7.93 10.05 38.97
N LYS A 198 9.18 10.54 38.90
CA LYS A 198 9.58 11.62 37.99
C LYS A 198 9.21 11.32 36.54
N ILE A 199 9.62 10.16 36.01
CA ILE A 199 9.40 9.81 34.61
C ILE A 199 7.91 9.75 34.30
N ILE A 200 7.13 9.09 35.14
CA ILE A 200 5.70 8.90 34.92
C ILE A 200 4.95 10.24 35.02
N THR A 201 5.26 11.06 36.02
CA THR A 201 4.68 12.40 36.15
C THR A 201 5.04 13.28 34.96
N GLU A 202 6.27 13.23 34.46
CA GLU A 202 6.65 13.95 33.25
C GLU A 202 5.85 13.50 32.03
N ILE A 203 5.65 12.19 31.83
CA ILE A 203 4.83 11.68 30.74
C ILE A 203 3.39 12.17 30.86
N VAL A 204 2.80 12.07 32.06
CA VAL A 204 1.42 12.55 32.31
C VAL A 204 1.29 14.04 32.05
N SER A 205 2.33 14.83 32.34
CA SER A 205 2.32 16.28 32.12
C SER A 205 2.64 16.72 30.69
N LYS A 206 3.40 15.94 29.91
CA LYS A 206 3.94 16.35 28.61
C LYS A 206 3.27 15.65 27.42
N GLU A 207 2.65 14.49 27.64
CA GLU A 207 1.93 13.75 26.59
C GLU A 207 0.42 13.97 26.71
N ARG A 208 -0.27 13.98 25.57
CA ARG A 208 -1.73 14.12 25.52
C ARG A 208 -2.38 12.76 25.78
N ILE A 209 -2.87 12.53 27.00
CA ILE A 209 -3.55 11.29 27.40
C ILE A 209 -5.07 11.50 27.36
N GLU A 210 -5.74 10.75 26.47
CA GLU A 210 -7.20 10.68 26.36
C GLU A 210 -7.70 9.44 27.09
N THR A 211 -8.50 9.66 28.14
CA THR A 211 -9.05 8.58 28.97
C THR A 211 -10.50 8.23 28.60
N SER A 212 -11.17 9.05 27.79
CA SER A 212 -12.50 8.73 27.26
C SER A 212 -12.45 7.71 26.11
N ASP A 213 -13.62 7.22 25.70
CA ASP A 213 -13.81 6.37 24.52
C ASP A 213 -14.31 7.22 23.33
N PRO A 214 -13.43 7.95 22.61
CA PRO A 214 -13.85 8.84 21.53
C PRO A 214 -14.55 8.07 20.40
N THR A 215 -15.62 8.68 19.90
CA THR A 215 -16.42 8.17 18.78
C THR A 215 -16.33 9.13 17.59
N VAL A 216 -15.67 8.70 16.52
CA VAL A 216 -15.49 9.47 15.28
C VAL A 216 -16.65 9.20 14.33
N LYS A 217 -17.36 10.26 13.95
CA LYS A 217 -18.49 10.24 13.00
C LYS A 217 -18.34 11.23 11.84
N LYS A 218 -17.34 12.11 11.90
CA LYS A 218 -17.16 13.22 10.95
C LYS A 218 -16.09 12.85 9.93
N ASP A 219 -16.40 13.04 8.65
CA ASP A 219 -15.44 12.89 7.54
C ASP A 219 -14.26 13.86 7.68
N GLY A 220 -13.07 13.38 7.30
CA GLY A 220 -11.80 14.12 7.36
C GLY A 220 -11.24 14.28 8.77
N THR A 221 -11.73 13.53 9.75
CA THR A 221 -11.23 13.62 11.13
C THR A 221 -9.76 13.20 11.20
N LYS A 222 -8.93 14.04 11.84
CA LYS A 222 -7.51 13.76 12.07
C LYS A 222 -7.23 13.65 13.56
N LEU A 223 -6.67 12.52 13.96
CA LEU A 223 -6.20 12.27 15.32
C LEU A 223 -4.68 12.18 15.27
N SER A 224 -3.98 12.99 16.08
CA SER A 224 -2.52 12.97 16.08
C SER A 224 -1.88 13.26 17.44
N GLY A 225 -0.74 12.61 17.70
CA GLY A 225 0.14 12.91 18.85
C GLY A 225 -0.50 12.64 20.21
N ARG A 226 -1.24 11.53 20.36
CA ARG A 226 -2.06 11.24 21.54
C ARG A 226 -1.93 9.79 22.00
N ILE A 227 -2.09 9.59 23.31
CA ILE A 227 -2.24 8.29 23.97
C ILE A 227 -3.73 8.11 24.28
N TYR A 228 -4.35 7.06 23.78
CA TYR A 228 -5.70 6.67 24.14
C TYR A 228 -5.62 5.49 25.10
N SER A 229 -5.98 5.72 26.36
CA SER A 229 -5.92 4.67 27.39
C SER A 229 -6.97 3.58 27.17
N ASN A 230 -8.08 3.93 26.53
CA ASN A 230 -9.20 3.04 26.24
C ASN A 230 -9.49 2.98 24.72
N ASN A 231 -10.76 2.90 24.32
CA ASN A 231 -11.13 2.57 22.94
C ASN A 231 -11.26 3.80 22.05
N VAL A 232 -10.95 3.65 20.76
CA VAL A 232 -11.29 4.64 19.74
C VAL A 232 -12.26 3.99 18.77
N THR A 233 -13.45 4.57 18.59
CA THR A 233 -14.47 4.02 17.70
C THR A 233 -14.61 4.88 16.45
N ILE A 234 -14.24 4.33 15.29
CA ILE A 234 -14.62 4.85 13.97
C ILE A 234 -16.01 4.32 13.68
N HIS A 235 -17.02 5.13 13.99
CA HIS A 235 -18.40 4.68 14.08
C HIS A 235 -19.03 4.52 12.69
N LYS A 236 -20.01 3.61 12.58
CA LYS A 236 -20.78 3.39 11.34
C LYS A 236 -21.43 4.64 10.73
N ASP A 237 -21.71 5.66 11.55
CA ASP A 237 -22.32 6.93 11.10
C ASP A 237 -21.34 7.79 10.28
N LEU A 238 -20.05 7.44 10.26
CA LEU A 238 -19.07 8.02 9.32
C LEU A 238 -19.37 7.66 7.86
N ASP A 239 -20.12 6.57 7.64
CA ASP A 239 -20.43 6.00 6.32
C ASP A 239 -19.16 5.74 5.49
N ASP A 240 -19.00 6.36 4.32
CA ASP A 240 -17.79 6.22 3.49
C ASP A 240 -16.71 7.28 3.77
N GLY A 241 -16.93 8.15 4.77
CA GLY A 241 -16.01 9.21 5.17
C GLY A 241 -14.65 8.71 5.66
N SER A 242 -13.66 9.61 5.65
CA SER A 242 -12.25 9.36 5.91
C SER A 242 -11.80 9.73 7.33
N VAL A 243 -10.82 9.00 7.87
CA VAL A 243 -10.16 9.28 9.14
C VAL A 243 -8.66 8.98 9.03
N SER A 244 -7.83 9.86 9.57
CA SER A 244 -6.39 9.64 9.70
C SER A 244 -5.94 9.65 11.16
N LEU A 245 -5.23 8.61 11.56
CA LEU A 245 -4.50 8.55 12.84
C LEU A 245 -3.00 8.67 12.54
N ASP A 246 -2.31 9.63 13.15
CA ASP A 246 -0.87 9.84 12.94
C ASP A 246 -0.12 10.04 14.27
N ASN A 247 0.93 9.26 14.51
CA ASN A 247 1.67 9.28 15.77
C ASN A 247 0.75 9.17 17.00
N CYS A 248 -0.14 8.18 16.99
CA CYS A 248 -1.02 7.84 18.11
C CYS A 248 -0.60 6.53 18.78
N VAL A 249 -0.89 6.41 20.07
CA VAL A 249 -0.82 5.14 20.80
C VAL A 249 -2.23 4.80 21.29
N ILE A 250 -2.80 3.67 20.88
CA ILE A 250 -4.11 3.18 21.36
C ILE A 250 -3.88 1.93 22.21
N LEU A 251 -4.04 2.08 23.52
CA LEU A 251 -3.87 1.02 24.50
C LEU A 251 -5.10 0.12 24.61
N GLY A 252 -6.30 0.66 24.36
CA GLY A 252 -7.52 -0.13 24.22
C GLY A 252 -7.68 -0.70 22.81
N LYS A 253 -8.90 -0.59 22.26
CA LYS A 253 -9.26 -1.10 20.94
C LYS A 253 -9.57 0.03 19.95
N LEU A 254 -8.97 -0.02 18.77
CA LEU A 254 -9.47 0.70 17.60
C LEU A 254 -10.63 -0.11 17.00
N ILE A 255 -11.85 0.38 17.13
CA ILE A 255 -13.07 -0.24 16.59
C ILE A 255 -13.43 0.45 15.28
N VAL A 256 -13.34 -0.27 14.16
CA VAL A 256 -13.60 0.25 12.82
C VAL A 256 -14.91 -0.31 12.28
N GLN A 257 -15.95 0.53 12.29
CA GLN A 257 -17.32 0.22 11.84
C GLN A 257 -17.80 1.10 10.69
N GLY A 258 -17.12 2.22 10.43
CA GLY A 258 -17.36 3.12 9.30
C GLY A 258 -16.07 3.37 8.51
N GLY A 259 -16.23 3.92 7.31
CA GLY A 259 -15.20 4.19 6.32
C GLY A 259 -15.35 3.34 5.05
N GLY A 260 -15.21 3.95 3.88
CA GLY A 260 -15.23 3.30 2.56
C GLY A 260 -13.90 2.66 2.13
N GLU A 261 -13.75 2.40 0.83
CA GLU A 261 -12.57 1.74 0.26
C GLU A 261 -11.28 2.57 0.36
N GLU A 262 -11.36 3.88 0.64
CA GLU A 262 -10.18 4.75 0.78
C GLU A 262 -10.09 5.57 2.08
N SER A 263 -10.66 5.06 3.16
CA SER A 263 -11.12 5.92 4.25
C SER A 263 -10.25 5.96 5.51
N VAL A 264 -9.79 4.81 6.03
CA VAL A 264 -9.13 4.77 7.36
C VAL A 264 -7.64 4.53 7.20
N THR A 265 -6.84 5.56 7.55
CA THR A 265 -5.38 5.50 7.47
C THR A 265 -4.75 5.61 8.85
N VAL A 266 -3.83 4.71 9.17
CA VAL A 266 -3.03 4.70 10.39
C VAL A 266 -1.56 4.87 9.99
N SER A 267 -0.95 5.97 10.42
CA SER A 267 0.44 6.32 10.13
C SER A 267 1.22 6.47 11.42
N ASN A 268 2.45 5.96 11.45
CA ASN A 268 3.40 6.17 12.54
C ASN A 268 2.86 5.87 13.94
N SER A 269 1.89 4.96 14.05
CA SER A 269 1.08 4.79 15.25
C SER A 269 1.20 3.38 15.80
N ARG A 270 0.98 3.24 17.10
CA ARG A 270 0.95 1.96 17.79
C ARG A 270 -0.46 1.66 18.27
N ILE A 271 -1.01 0.53 17.86
CA ILE A 271 -2.34 0.07 18.25
C ILE A 271 -2.20 -1.34 18.81
N VAL A 272 -2.78 -1.59 19.97
CA VAL A 272 -2.74 -2.93 20.57
C VAL A 272 -3.78 -3.82 19.90
N ASN A 273 -5.04 -3.40 19.90
CA ASN A 273 -6.13 -4.18 19.32
C ASN A 273 -6.88 -3.36 18.27
N ALA A 274 -7.10 -3.92 17.10
CA ALA A 274 -8.01 -3.40 16.09
C ALA A 274 -9.15 -4.40 15.86
N LEU A 275 -10.39 -3.93 15.83
CA LEU A 275 -11.56 -4.69 15.43
C LEU A 275 -12.14 -4.06 14.18
N VAL A 276 -12.02 -4.75 13.05
CA VAL A 276 -12.57 -4.32 11.76
C VAL A 276 -13.86 -5.09 11.50
N ASN A 277 -14.99 -4.41 11.66
CA ASN A 277 -16.31 -4.99 11.50
C ASN A 277 -17.30 -3.93 11.03
N ARG A 278 -17.51 -3.86 9.71
CA ARG A 278 -18.55 -3.02 9.11
C ARG A 278 -19.77 -3.88 8.79
N SER A 279 -20.94 -3.46 9.28
CA SER A 279 -22.18 -4.22 9.13
C SER A 279 -22.73 -4.27 7.70
N ALA A 280 -22.35 -3.31 6.85
CA ALA A 280 -22.72 -3.25 5.44
C ALA A 280 -21.66 -2.47 4.64
N GLY A 281 -21.18 -3.05 3.54
CA GLY A 281 -20.10 -2.49 2.72
C GLY A 281 -18.70 -2.92 3.18
N ARG A 282 -17.70 -2.64 2.34
CA ARG A 282 -16.29 -2.91 2.60
C ARG A 282 -15.65 -1.68 3.28
N VAL A 283 -14.76 -1.91 4.25
CA VAL A 283 -13.92 -0.86 4.84
C VAL A 283 -12.44 -1.18 4.61
N ARG A 284 -11.66 -0.18 4.21
CA ARG A 284 -10.19 -0.27 4.13
C ARG A 284 -9.53 0.28 5.38
N LEU A 285 -8.62 -0.49 5.96
CA LEU A 285 -7.68 -0.02 6.98
C LEU A 285 -6.25 -0.09 6.41
N LEU A 286 -5.64 1.07 6.24
CA LEU A 286 -4.30 1.23 5.65
C LEU A 286 -3.26 1.57 6.73
N ALA A 287 -2.22 0.73 6.90
CA ALA A 287 -1.11 0.95 7.82
C ALA A 287 0.14 1.47 7.08
N LYS A 288 0.74 2.57 7.56
CA LYS A 288 1.89 3.26 6.92
C LYS A 288 3.00 3.70 7.87
N GLY A 289 4.22 3.82 7.35
CA GLY A 289 5.35 4.37 8.10
C GLY A 289 5.75 3.50 9.30
N GLU A 290 6.03 4.12 10.44
CA GLU A 290 6.30 3.42 11.71
C GLU A 290 5.01 2.99 12.40
N THR A 291 4.17 2.21 11.72
CA THR A 291 2.91 1.71 12.28
C THR A 291 3.02 0.27 12.75
N THR A 292 2.53 0.01 13.96
CA THR A 292 2.38 -1.33 14.54
C THR A 292 0.94 -1.52 15.03
N ILE A 293 0.25 -2.52 14.50
CA ILE A 293 -1.06 -2.97 14.97
C ILE A 293 -0.88 -4.43 15.39
N LEU A 294 -0.88 -4.70 16.70
CA LEU A 294 -0.50 -6.03 17.21
C LEU A 294 -1.54 -7.09 16.82
N GLU A 295 -2.77 -6.88 17.22
CA GLU A 295 -3.86 -7.83 17.02
C GLU A 295 -4.96 -7.16 16.22
N THR A 296 -5.31 -7.72 15.06
CA THR A 296 -6.41 -7.24 14.22
C THR A 296 -7.42 -8.35 14.04
N SER A 297 -8.63 -8.17 14.58
CA SER A 297 -9.75 -9.09 14.40
C SER A 297 -10.68 -8.56 13.32
N CYS A 298 -10.92 -9.36 12.29
CA CYS A 298 -11.77 -9.00 11.17
C CYS A 298 -13.02 -9.88 11.10
N SER A 299 -14.14 -9.25 10.72
CA SER A 299 -15.41 -9.91 10.41
C SER A 299 -16.17 -9.07 9.37
N GLY A 300 -17.04 -9.70 8.58
CA GLY A 300 -17.72 -9.02 7.46
C GLY A 300 -16.81 -8.83 6.25
N GLU A 301 -17.02 -7.76 5.48
CA GLU A 301 -16.21 -7.40 4.32
C GLU A 301 -15.17 -6.35 4.68
N TYR A 302 -13.89 -6.62 4.41
CA TYR A 302 -12.80 -5.71 4.77
C TYR A 302 -11.65 -5.74 3.78
N GLU A 303 -10.82 -4.72 3.84
CA GLU A 303 -9.52 -4.65 3.18
C GLU A 303 -8.46 -4.16 4.16
N LEU A 304 -7.37 -4.93 4.28
CA LEU A 304 -6.18 -4.51 5.00
C LEU A 304 -5.06 -4.26 4.01
N GLU A 305 -4.46 -3.09 4.09
CA GLU A 305 -3.38 -2.68 3.21
C GLU A 305 -2.18 -2.17 4.02
N THR A 306 -0.97 -2.56 3.63
CA THR A 306 0.26 -1.96 4.15
C THR A 306 0.98 -1.19 3.06
N ALA A 307 1.40 0.04 3.33
CA ALA A 307 2.17 0.84 2.38
C ALA A 307 3.32 1.60 3.06
N SER A 308 4.51 1.57 2.44
CA SER A 308 5.68 2.34 2.91
C SER A 308 6.01 2.11 4.40
N LEU A 309 5.95 0.86 4.86
CA LEU A 309 6.32 0.49 6.22
C LEU A 309 7.83 0.56 6.42
N SER A 310 8.25 0.99 7.61
CA SER A 310 9.68 1.01 7.98
C SER A 310 10.23 -0.36 8.38
N GLY A 311 9.36 -1.32 8.72
CA GLY A 311 9.74 -2.64 9.22
C GLY A 311 10.22 -2.63 10.68
N GLY A 312 10.75 -3.76 11.13
CA GLY A 312 11.28 -3.92 12.49
C GLY A 312 10.22 -3.85 13.59
N GLU A 313 10.62 -3.50 14.81
CA GLU A 313 9.74 -3.43 15.99
C GLU A 313 8.65 -2.35 15.87
N TYR A 314 8.95 -1.23 15.22
CA TYR A 314 8.08 -0.04 15.23
C TYR A 314 7.19 0.08 13.99
N GLY A 315 7.50 -0.64 12.91
CA GLY A 315 6.76 -0.52 11.65
C GLY A 315 6.45 -1.83 10.91
N PRO A 316 6.07 -2.95 11.56
CA PRO A 316 5.68 -4.17 10.85
C PRO A 316 4.28 -4.07 10.20
N GLY A 317 3.50 -3.02 10.47
CA GLY A 317 2.11 -2.91 10.06
C GLY A 317 1.22 -3.79 10.93
N PHE A 318 0.43 -4.66 10.30
CA PHE A 318 -0.42 -5.64 11.00
C PHE A 318 0.43 -6.85 11.41
N VAL A 319 0.62 -7.08 12.71
CA VAL A 319 1.44 -8.20 13.21
C VAL A 319 0.67 -9.52 13.13
N THR A 320 -0.51 -9.56 13.75
CA THR A 320 -1.44 -10.69 13.73
C THR A 320 -2.78 -10.24 13.15
N VAL A 321 -3.30 -10.98 12.18
CA VAL A 321 -4.65 -10.78 11.61
C VAL A 321 -5.49 -12.03 11.82
N GLY A 322 -6.53 -11.96 12.65
CA GLY A 322 -7.54 -13.01 12.84
C GLY A 322 -8.78 -12.77 11.98
N VAL A 323 -9.15 -13.77 11.20
CA VAL A 323 -10.30 -13.76 10.28
C VAL A 323 -11.41 -14.63 10.87
N SER A 324 -12.51 -14.01 11.28
CA SER A 324 -13.61 -14.67 11.98
C SER A 324 -14.92 -14.67 11.17
N GLY A 325 -15.83 -15.59 11.49
CA GLY A 325 -17.09 -15.77 10.76
C GLY A 325 -16.91 -16.16 9.28
N SER A 326 -17.97 -16.04 8.49
CA SER A 326 -17.92 -16.17 7.02
C SER A 326 -17.59 -14.81 6.40
N SER A 327 -16.36 -14.35 6.61
CA SER A 327 -15.90 -13.03 6.20
C SER A 327 -15.22 -13.03 4.82
N GLY A 328 -15.41 -11.94 4.07
CA GLY A 328 -14.76 -11.67 2.79
C GLY A 328 -13.64 -10.65 2.94
N GLY A 329 -12.40 -11.14 3.04
CA GLY A 329 -11.23 -10.33 3.37
C GLY A 329 -10.26 -10.18 2.20
N THR A 330 -9.83 -8.95 1.94
CA THR A 330 -8.76 -8.66 0.97
C THR A 330 -7.52 -8.17 1.70
N LEU A 331 -6.36 -8.71 1.34
CA LEU A 331 -5.06 -8.36 1.89
C LEU A 331 -4.11 -7.90 0.77
N SER A 332 -3.43 -6.77 0.99
CA SER A 332 -2.40 -6.22 0.11
C SER A 332 -1.19 -5.75 0.92
N GLY A 333 -0.03 -6.38 0.71
CA GLY A 333 1.21 -6.02 1.39
C GLY A 333 1.80 -7.13 2.26
N SER A 334 2.47 -6.77 3.37
CA SER A 334 3.22 -7.73 4.19
C SER A 334 2.52 -8.00 5.52
N PHE A 335 2.24 -9.28 5.79
CA PHE A 335 1.55 -9.75 6.98
C PHE A 335 2.38 -10.86 7.64
N PRO A 336 2.98 -10.63 8.82
CA PRO A 336 3.75 -11.65 9.52
C PRO A 336 2.91 -12.87 9.92
N HIS A 337 1.70 -12.67 10.43
CA HIS A 337 0.80 -13.77 10.81
C HIS A 337 -0.65 -13.47 10.43
N VAL A 338 -1.30 -14.44 9.79
CA VAL A 338 -2.73 -14.44 9.49
C VAL A 338 -3.34 -15.74 9.98
N SER A 339 -4.40 -15.65 10.79
CA SER A 339 -5.19 -16.79 11.26
C SER A 339 -6.58 -16.76 10.66
N VAL A 340 -7.03 -17.86 10.08
CA VAL A 340 -8.41 -18.07 9.63
C VAL A 340 -9.12 -18.95 10.66
N ASP A 341 -9.93 -18.29 11.47
CA ASP A 341 -10.62 -18.88 12.62
C ASP A 341 -12.11 -19.12 12.34
N GLY A 342 -12.68 -18.45 11.32
CA GLY A 342 -14.08 -18.56 10.90
C GLY A 342 -14.31 -19.52 9.73
N SER A 343 -15.41 -20.27 9.78
CA SER A 343 -15.79 -21.20 8.70
C SER A 343 -16.33 -20.48 7.47
N GLN A 344 -16.01 -21.01 6.29
CA GLN A 344 -16.45 -20.45 5.00
C GLN A 344 -15.98 -19.01 4.79
N ALA A 345 -14.80 -18.65 5.29
CA ALA A 345 -14.16 -17.38 4.96
C ALA A 345 -13.72 -17.38 3.48
N ASP A 346 -13.75 -16.21 2.84
CA ASP A 346 -13.18 -15.97 1.51
C ASP A 346 -12.05 -14.95 1.66
N LEU A 347 -10.82 -15.45 1.88
CA LEU A 347 -9.63 -14.63 2.10
C LEU A 347 -8.81 -14.54 0.81
N LYS A 348 -8.51 -13.32 0.37
CA LYS A 348 -7.74 -13.05 -0.86
C LYS A 348 -6.49 -12.25 -0.56
N LEU A 349 -5.32 -12.80 -0.84
CA LEU A 349 -4.06 -12.08 -0.84
C LEU A 349 -3.74 -11.63 -2.27
N LEU A 350 -3.97 -10.34 -2.56
CA LEU A 350 -3.84 -9.78 -3.91
C LEU A 350 -2.37 -9.54 -4.29
N SER A 351 -1.56 -9.11 -3.33
CA SER A 351 -0.13 -8.86 -3.51
C SER A 351 0.62 -8.90 -2.19
N GLY A 352 1.92 -9.17 -2.25
CA GLY A 352 2.80 -9.16 -1.08
C GLY A 352 2.99 -10.54 -0.44
N THR A 353 3.11 -10.60 0.88
CA THR A 353 3.58 -11.78 1.60
C THR A 353 2.79 -12.04 2.87
N ILE A 354 2.41 -13.29 3.10
CA ILE A 354 2.07 -13.80 4.43
C ILE A 354 3.23 -14.68 4.92
N SER A 355 3.86 -14.36 6.05
CA SER A 355 4.94 -15.21 6.57
C SER A 355 4.38 -16.50 7.17
N THR A 356 3.35 -16.42 8.01
CA THR A 356 2.64 -17.59 8.55
C THR A 356 1.14 -17.43 8.35
N LEU A 357 0.53 -18.37 7.64
CA LEU A 357 -0.92 -18.50 7.49
C LEU A 357 -1.39 -19.72 8.28
N ASP A 358 -2.21 -19.51 9.30
CA ASP A 358 -2.87 -20.58 10.02
C ASP A 358 -4.32 -20.70 9.57
N VAL A 359 -4.72 -21.82 9.00
CA VAL A 359 -6.14 -22.15 8.82
C VAL A 359 -6.54 -23.04 9.99
N LYS A 360 -7.19 -22.49 11.02
CA LYS A 360 -7.57 -23.27 12.20
C LYS A 360 -8.67 -24.27 11.86
N SER A 361 -8.90 -25.25 12.74
CA SER A 361 -9.97 -26.26 12.56
C SER A 361 -11.36 -25.64 12.49
N ALA A 362 -11.59 -24.54 13.21
CA ALA A 362 -12.81 -23.74 13.12
C ALA A 362 -12.94 -23.02 11.75
N GLY A 363 -11.82 -22.74 11.09
CA GLY A 363 -11.69 -22.13 9.76
C GLY A 363 -12.06 -23.04 8.58
N ARG A 364 -12.86 -24.08 8.79
CA ARG A 364 -13.18 -25.09 7.77
C ARG A 364 -14.00 -24.54 6.59
N ARG A 365 -13.83 -25.15 5.43
CA ARG A 365 -14.47 -24.85 4.14
C ARG A 365 -14.20 -23.43 3.64
N SER A 366 -13.07 -22.85 4.05
CA SER A 366 -12.68 -21.50 3.64
C SER A 366 -11.93 -21.52 2.31
N ASN A 367 -12.21 -20.53 1.47
CA ASN A 367 -11.48 -20.27 0.23
C ASN A 367 -10.31 -19.34 0.56
N ILE A 368 -9.11 -19.74 0.15
CA ILE A 368 -7.88 -18.98 0.34
C ILE A 368 -7.27 -18.72 -1.04
N THR A 369 -7.40 -17.51 -1.55
CA THR A 369 -6.86 -17.14 -2.86
C THR A 369 -5.52 -16.42 -2.69
N VAL A 370 -4.48 -16.96 -3.32
CA VAL A 370 -3.14 -16.34 -3.38
C VAL A 370 -2.90 -15.92 -4.83
N GLU A 371 -2.94 -14.62 -5.10
CA GLU A 371 -2.82 -14.09 -6.45
C GLU A 371 -1.38 -14.14 -7.00
N SER A 372 -1.21 -13.94 -8.31
CA SER A 372 0.08 -14.05 -9.01
C SER A 372 1.23 -13.19 -8.42
N LYS A 373 0.92 -12.10 -7.71
CA LYS A 373 1.89 -11.20 -7.06
C LYS A 373 2.03 -11.45 -5.57
N ALA A 374 1.48 -12.55 -5.08
CA ALA A 374 1.38 -12.88 -3.67
C ALA A 374 2.11 -14.18 -3.34
N SER A 375 2.58 -14.29 -2.10
CA SER A 375 3.19 -15.51 -1.60
C SER A 375 2.91 -15.76 -0.12
N VAL A 376 2.91 -17.04 0.26
CA VAL A 376 2.79 -17.51 1.64
C VAL A 376 4.03 -18.32 1.97
N SER A 377 4.79 -17.94 3.00
CA SER A 377 6.02 -18.65 3.39
C SER A 377 5.71 -19.96 4.10
N GLN A 378 4.80 -19.96 5.07
CA GLN A 378 4.33 -21.17 5.74
C GLN A 378 2.82 -21.15 5.91
N ALA A 379 2.14 -22.22 5.50
CA ALA A 379 0.71 -22.42 5.71
C ALA A 379 0.46 -23.62 6.63
N ASN A 380 -0.08 -23.41 7.84
CA ASN A 380 -0.48 -24.47 8.77
C ASN A 380 -1.99 -24.72 8.66
N VAL A 381 -2.39 -25.85 8.08
CA VAL A 381 -3.77 -26.12 7.67
C VAL A 381 -4.42 -27.17 8.56
N HIS A 382 -5.20 -26.71 9.54
CA HIS A 382 -5.93 -27.53 10.52
C HIS A 382 -7.42 -27.70 10.21
N GLY A 383 -7.98 -26.95 9.25
CA GLY A 383 -9.35 -27.10 8.75
C GLY A 383 -9.38 -27.52 7.26
N GLU A 384 -10.48 -28.14 6.83
CA GLU A 384 -10.78 -28.33 5.39
C GLU A 384 -10.70 -26.96 4.68
N SER A 385 -9.98 -26.82 3.58
CA SER A 385 -9.83 -25.51 2.91
C SER A 385 -9.44 -25.65 1.45
N TYR A 386 -9.78 -24.64 0.65
CA TYR A 386 -9.59 -24.65 -0.79
C TYR A 386 -8.64 -23.50 -1.18
N PHE A 387 -7.45 -23.85 -1.67
CA PHE A 387 -6.44 -22.88 -2.09
C PHE A 387 -6.55 -22.59 -3.59
N HIS A 388 -6.59 -21.31 -3.94
CA HIS A 388 -6.81 -20.82 -5.30
C HIS A 388 -5.71 -19.83 -5.73
N GLY A 389 -5.67 -19.52 -7.02
CA GLY A 389 -4.86 -18.46 -7.58
C GLY A 389 -3.44 -18.89 -7.99
N ALA A 390 -2.76 -18.02 -8.73
CA ALA A 390 -1.46 -18.28 -9.36
C ALA A 390 -0.25 -17.93 -8.46
N GLY A 391 -0.48 -17.57 -7.21
CA GLY A 391 0.56 -17.21 -6.24
C GLY A 391 1.31 -18.41 -5.68
N THR A 392 2.34 -18.14 -4.86
CA THR A 392 3.22 -19.20 -4.36
C THR A 392 2.98 -19.51 -2.88
N ILE A 393 2.80 -20.78 -2.54
CA ILE A 393 2.89 -21.29 -1.16
C ILE A 393 4.21 -22.05 -1.02
N GLN A 394 5.12 -21.60 -0.16
CA GLN A 394 6.46 -22.17 -0.02
C GLN A 394 6.45 -23.48 0.77
N ASP A 395 5.89 -23.50 1.98
CA ASP A 395 5.74 -24.71 2.80
C ASP A 395 4.32 -24.83 3.35
N MET A 396 3.66 -25.97 3.15
CA MET A 396 2.33 -26.26 3.69
C MET A 396 2.37 -27.42 4.69
N GLN A 397 2.05 -27.14 5.95
CA GLN A 397 1.92 -28.13 7.02
C GLN A 397 0.45 -28.56 7.11
N VAL A 398 0.13 -29.79 6.71
CA VAL A 398 -1.25 -30.26 6.51
C VAL A 398 -1.68 -31.16 7.66
N TYR A 399 -2.60 -30.69 8.49
CA TYR A 399 -3.19 -31.42 9.62
C TYR A 399 -4.63 -31.86 9.32
N ALA A 400 -5.26 -31.32 8.26
CA ALA A 400 -6.65 -31.56 7.90
C ALA A 400 -6.82 -32.47 6.68
N LYS A 401 -8.05 -32.98 6.54
CA LYS A 401 -8.53 -33.67 5.35
C LYS A 401 -9.26 -32.69 4.43
N GLY A 402 -9.37 -33.04 3.13
CA GLY A 402 -10.12 -32.25 2.17
C GLY A 402 -9.46 -30.92 1.78
N VAL A 403 -8.15 -30.79 1.99
CA VAL A 403 -7.38 -29.62 1.53
C VAL A 403 -7.19 -29.74 0.03
N THR A 404 -7.60 -28.72 -0.73
CA THR A 404 -7.40 -28.68 -2.19
C THR A 404 -6.50 -27.52 -2.61
N TYR A 405 -5.88 -27.64 -3.78
CA TYR A 405 -5.09 -26.55 -4.36
C TYR A 405 -5.29 -26.44 -5.89
N GLU A 406 -5.28 -25.20 -6.39
CA GLU A 406 -5.09 -24.88 -7.81
C GLU A 406 -3.59 -24.85 -8.14
N THR A 407 -2.84 -23.90 -7.58
CA THR A 407 -1.37 -23.88 -7.73
C THR A 407 -0.70 -24.76 -6.67
N LYS A 408 0.09 -25.73 -7.13
CA LYS A 408 0.80 -26.68 -6.26
C LYS A 408 1.76 -25.96 -5.29
N PRO A 409 1.63 -26.16 -3.95
CA PRO A 409 2.64 -25.68 -2.99
C PRO A 409 4.04 -26.23 -3.32
N LYS A 410 5.08 -25.42 -3.10
CA LYS A 410 6.48 -25.82 -3.37
C LYS A 410 6.91 -27.01 -2.51
N LYS A 411 6.42 -27.06 -1.29
CA LYS A 411 6.60 -28.16 -0.34
C LYS A 411 5.32 -28.33 0.48
N TRP A 412 4.99 -29.58 0.83
CA TRP A 412 4.04 -29.87 1.89
C TRP A 412 4.52 -31.01 2.79
N THR A 413 4.07 -30.99 4.04
CA THR A 413 4.33 -32.03 5.04
C THR A 413 3.00 -32.47 5.64
N ILE A 414 2.71 -33.77 5.59
CA ILE A 414 1.50 -34.33 6.20
C ILE A 414 1.77 -34.56 7.69
N GLN A 415 0.97 -33.91 8.52
CA GLN A 415 1.02 -34.00 9.97
C GLN A 415 -0.04 -34.98 10.48
N SER A 416 -0.01 -35.30 11.77
CA SER A 416 -0.97 -36.22 12.37
C SER A 416 -2.42 -35.76 12.13
N GLY A 417 -3.23 -36.63 11.53
CA GLY A 417 -4.63 -36.34 11.17
C GLY A 417 -4.85 -35.77 9.76
N GLY A 418 -3.79 -35.35 9.07
CA GLY A 418 -3.86 -34.80 7.72
C GLY A 418 -3.93 -35.84 6.61
N GLU A 419 -4.36 -35.41 5.43
CA GLU A 419 -4.31 -36.18 4.18
C GLU A 419 -3.55 -35.39 3.11
N THR A 420 -3.04 -36.09 2.09
CA THR A 420 -2.40 -35.46 0.94
C THR A 420 -3.37 -34.46 0.29
N PRO A 421 -2.99 -33.17 0.15
CA PRO A 421 -3.82 -32.21 -0.55
C PRO A 421 -4.12 -32.69 -1.98
N SER A 422 -5.37 -32.59 -2.39
CA SER A 422 -5.78 -32.98 -3.74
C SER A 422 -5.79 -31.78 -4.68
N HIS A 423 -5.16 -31.92 -5.84
CA HIS A 423 -5.30 -30.93 -6.90
C HIS A 423 -6.76 -30.83 -7.34
N LYS A 424 -7.23 -29.61 -7.59
CA LYS A 424 -8.57 -29.36 -8.11
C LYS A 424 -8.46 -28.35 -9.27
N ASP A 425 -8.20 -28.88 -10.47
CA ASP A 425 -8.12 -28.15 -11.76
C ASP A 425 -8.82 -29.02 -12.85
N PRO A 426 -9.22 -28.48 -14.03
CA PRO A 426 -9.94 -29.25 -15.05
C PRO A 426 -9.01 -30.28 -15.71
N GLU A 427 -9.52 -31.49 -15.99
CA GLU A 427 -8.73 -32.61 -16.55
C GLU A 427 -7.81 -32.19 -17.72
N LEU A 428 -6.62 -32.82 -17.82
CA LEU A 428 -5.74 -32.69 -18.98
C LEU A 428 -6.47 -33.13 -20.27
N VAL A 429 -6.62 -32.22 -21.23
CA VAL A 429 -7.29 -32.48 -22.53
C VAL A 429 -6.28 -32.45 -23.67
N ILE A 430 -6.34 -33.46 -24.54
CA ILE A 430 -5.54 -33.58 -25.76
C ILE A 430 -6.47 -33.51 -26.98
N ALA A 431 -6.26 -32.52 -27.86
CA ALA A 431 -6.92 -32.42 -29.15
C ALA A 431 -6.02 -32.94 -30.28
N PHE A 432 -6.57 -33.78 -31.16
CA PHE A 432 -5.84 -34.40 -32.28
C PHE A 432 -6.23 -33.77 -33.62
N GLU A 433 -5.24 -33.51 -34.48
CA GLU A 433 -5.42 -33.24 -35.91
C GLU A 433 -4.52 -34.18 -36.72
N PRO A 434 -5.02 -34.96 -37.70
CA PRO A 434 -6.41 -35.09 -38.07
C PRO A 434 -7.32 -35.52 -36.91
N ALA A 435 -8.50 -34.90 -36.82
CA ALA A 435 -9.51 -35.27 -35.83
C ALA A 435 -9.82 -36.78 -35.88
N GLN A 436 -10.18 -37.34 -34.73
CA GLN A 436 -10.48 -38.77 -34.62
C GLN A 436 -11.53 -39.20 -35.64
N GLY A 437 -11.23 -40.24 -36.41
CA GLY A 437 -12.10 -40.78 -37.45
C GLY A 437 -12.02 -40.09 -38.80
N LYS A 438 -11.19 -39.05 -38.98
CA LYS A 438 -11.07 -38.34 -40.26
C LYS A 438 -10.73 -39.29 -41.42
N THR A 439 -11.34 -39.08 -42.58
CA THR A 439 -11.10 -39.82 -43.84
C THR A 439 -10.46 -38.93 -44.90
N ASN A 440 -9.87 -39.53 -45.93
CA ASN A 440 -9.17 -38.85 -47.03
C ASN A 440 -8.05 -37.91 -46.55
N VAL A 441 -7.28 -38.34 -45.55
CA VAL A 441 -6.08 -37.63 -45.12
C VAL A 441 -4.97 -37.84 -46.15
N TYR A 442 -4.23 -36.79 -46.51
CA TYR A 442 -3.15 -36.91 -47.49
C TYR A 442 -1.96 -37.70 -46.93
N LEU A 443 -1.15 -38.30 -47.81
CA LEU A 443 -0.14 -39.26 -47.38
C LEU A 443 1.05 -38.61 -46.67
N ASP A 444 1.21 -37.30 -46.80
CA ASP A 444 2.27 -36.51 -46.17
C ASP A 444 1.70 -35.47 -45.18
N THR A 445 0.47 -35.69 -44.69
CA THR A 445 -0.13 -34.85 -43.64
C THR A 445 0.67 -34.99 -42.35
N ASP A 446 1.10 -33.84 -41.82
CA ASP A 446 1.62 -33.75 -40.45
C ASP A 446 0.47 -33.97 -39.46
N ILE A 447 0.75 -34.73 -38.40
CA ILE A 447 -0.20 -35.02 -37.33
C ILE A 447 0.12 -34.11 -36.14
N THR A 448 -0.87 -33.40 -35.61
CA THR A 448 -0.70 -32.46 -34.51
C THR A 448 -1.50 -32.87 -33.27
N LEU A 449 -0.88 -32.77 -32.11
CA LEU A 449 -1.49 -32.96 -30.80
C LEU A 449 -1.41 -31.63 -30.04
N THR A 450 -2.54 -31.12 -29.55
CA THR A 450 -2.63 -29.87 -28.79
C THR A 450 -3.10 -30.13 -27.36
N PHE A 451 -2.34 -29.63 -26.40
CA PHE A 451 -2.59 -29.79 -24.96
C PHE A 451 -3.17 -28.50 -24.37
N ASN A 452 -4.11 -28.60 -23.43
CA ASN A 452 -4.62 -27.44 -22.69
C ASN A 452 -3.57 -26.83 -21.72
N SER A 453 -2.63 -27.66 -21.24
CA SER A 453 -1.48 -27.25 -20.42
C SER A 453 -0.14 -27.56 -21.11
N ALA A 454 0.95 -26.95 -20.67
CA ALA A 454 2.27 -27.22 -21.20
C ALA A 454 2.80 -28.56 -20.66
N MET A 455 3.42 -29.37 -21.52
CA MET A 455 3.82 -30.73 -21.20
C MET A 455 5.32 -30.87 -20.95
N ARG A 456 5.66 -31.79 -20.03
CA ARG A 456 7.01 -32.19 -19.63
C ARG A 456 7.13 -33.72 -19.69
N GLU A 457 8.36 -34.22 -19.72
CA GLU A 457 8.61 -35.65 -19.60
C GLU A 457 8.13 -36.18 -18.23
N ALA A 458 7.91 -37.48 -18.13
CA ALA A 458 7.49 -38.14 -16.89
C ALA A 458 8.43 -37.92 -15.69
N ASP A 459 9.69 -37.56 -15.94
CA ASP A 459 10.70 -37.22 -14.92
C ASP A 459 10.76 -35.71 -14.58
N GLY A 460 9.93 -34.89 -15.23
CA GLY A 460 9.83 -33.44 -15.05
C GLY A 460 10.74 -32.61 -15.94
N SER A 461 11.61 -33.25 -16.74
CA SER A 461 12.44 -32.54 -17.72
C SER A 461 11.61 -31.97 -18.88
N SER A 462 12.17 -30.98 -19.58
CA SER A 462 11.48 -30.33 -20.70
C SER A 462 11.45 -31.27 -21.90
N ILE A 463 10.27 -31.51 -22.49
CA ILE A 463 10.18 -32.34 -23.69
C ILE A 463 10.95 -31.68 -24.84
N THR A 464 11.85 -32.43 -25.45
CA THR A 464 12.60 -32.11 -26.66
C THR A 464 12.09 -32.94 -27.84
N ASN A 465 12.46 -32.53 -29.06
CA ASN A 465 12.07 -33.24 -30.27
C ASN A 465 12.53 -34.71 -30.28
N ALA A 466 13.65 -35.03 -29.59
CA ALA A 466 14.22 -36.37 -29.55
C ALA A 466 13.40 -37.37 -28.71
N GLU A 467 12.50 -36.87 -27.88
CA GLU A 467 11.77 -37.68 -26.89
C GLU A 467 10.35 -38.02 -27.35
N ILE A 468 9.85 -37.31 -28.36
CA ILE A 468 8.49 -37.46 -28.87
C ILE A 468 8.20 -38.90 -29.34
N SER A 469 9.20 -39.63 -29.88
CA SER A 469 9.06 -41.03 -30.30
C SER A 469 8.92 -42.02 -29.12
N LYS A 470 9.30 -41.61 -27.90
CA LYS A 470 9.08 -42.39 -26.67
C LYS A 470 7.67 -42.17 -26.11
N ILE A 471 7.08 -41.00 -26.40
CA ILE A 471 5.80 -40.53 -25.87
C ILE A 471 4.64 -40.96 -26.76
N VAL A 472 4.73 -40.68 -28.05
CA VAL A 472 3.70 -40.97 -29.04
C VAL A 472 4.21 -42.06 -29.97
N THR A 473 3.34 -42.95 -30.42
CA THR A 473 3.65 -43.87 -31.52
C THR A 473 2.59 -43.75 -32.61
N LEU A 474 3.04 -43.64 -33.85
CA LEU A 474 2.19 -43.74 -35.02
C LEU A 474 2.18 -45.19 -35.49
N ARG A 475 0.98 -45.76 -35.68
CA ARG A 475 0.77 -47.18 -35.95
C ARG A 475 -0.10 -47.37 -37.18
N LYS A 476 0.21 -48.36 -38.01
CA LYS A 476 -0.55 -48.71 -39.22
C LYS A 476 -1.53 -49.86 -38.94
N GLY A 477 -2.77 -49.73 -39.40
CA GLY A 477 -3.80 -50.77 -39.40
C GLY A 477 -4.56 -50.92 -38.08
N SER A 478 -3.88 -50.94 -36.94
CA SER A 478 -4.47 -51.01 -35.60
C SER A 478 -3.62 -50.27 -34.56
N ALA A 479 -4.16 -50.02 -33.35
CA ALA A 479 -3.42 -49.42 -32.24
C ALA A 479 -2.21 -50.27 -31.77
N THR A 480 -2.18 -51.56 -32.12
CA THR A 480 -1.07 -52.50 -31.84
C THR A 480 -0.31 -52.91 -33.10
N GLY A 481 -0.60 -52.30 -34.25
CA GLY A 481 -0.03 -52.66 -35.55
C GLY A 481 1.42 -52.20 -35.74
N SER A 482 1.90 -52.27 -36.99
CA SER A 482 3.27 -51.89 -37.34
C SER A 482 3.54 -50.41 -37.04
N ILE A 483 4.72 -50.12 -36.48
CA ILE A 483 5.16 -48.74 -36.24
C ILE A 483 5.40 -48.05 -37.57
N VAL A 484 5.02 -46.77 -37.63
CA VAL A 484 5.29 -45.87 -38.74
C VAL A 484 6.32 -44.86 -38.25
N GLU A 485 7.46 -44.81 -38.93
CA GLU A 485 8.53 -43.89 -38.60
C GLU A 485 8.13 -42.44 -38.91
N TYR A 486 8.53 -41.51 -38.04
CA TYR A 486 8.25 -40.08 -38.17
C TYR A 486 9.32 -39.22 -37.50
N THR A 487 9.43 -37.96 -37.90
CA THR A 487 10.17 -36.93 -37.16
C THR A 487 9.19 -36.12 -36.30
N GLY A 488 9.46 -36.00 -35.00
CA GLY A 488 8.62 -35.25 -34.07
C GLY A 488 9.18 -33.86 -33.81
N THR A 489 8.32 -32.85 -33.69
CA THR A 489 8.67 -31.54 -33.14
C THR A 489 7.69 -31.09 -32.06
N ILE A 490 8.15 -30.29 -31.09
CA ILE A 490 7.30 -29.66 -30.08
C ILE A 490 7.52 -28.15 -30.07
N ASN A 491 6.45 -27.37 -29.99
CA ASN A 491 6.55 -25.91 -29.98
C ASN A 491 7.22 -25.38 -28.70
N SER A 492 7.66 -24.11 -28.72
CA SER A 492 8.35 -23.48 -27.59
C SER A 492 7.51 -23.43 -26.31
N ALA A 493 6.18 -23.32 -26.44
CA ALA A 493 5.24 -23.34 -25.33
C ALA A 493 4.97 -24.74 -24.75
N LYS A 494 5.51 -25.81 -25.37
CA LYS A 494 5.30 -27.22 -24.99
C LYS A 494 3.83 -27.66 -24.98
N LYS A 495 2.98 -26.97 -25.74
CA LYS A 495 1.54 -27.22 -25.87
C LYS A 495 1.13 -27.86 -27.19
N VAL A 496 2.03 -27.94 -28.17
CA VAL A 496 1.73 -28.51 -29.48
C VAL A 496 2.87 -29.43 -29.92
N MET A 497 2.56 -30.71 -30.14
CA MET A 497 3.45 -31.68 -30.78
C MET A 497 3.02 -31.91 -32.22
N THR A 498 3.98 -31.97 -33.14
CA THR A 498 3.77 -32.26 -34.56
C THR A 498 4.59 -33.48 -34.96
N LEU A 499 3.95 -34.50 -35.51
CA LEU A 499 4.56 -35.74 -36.01
C LEU A 499 4.52 -35.70 -37.53
N LYS A 500 5.69 -35.73 -38.16
CA LYS A 500 5.84 -35.74 -39.61
C LYS A 500 6.35 -37.10 -40.07
N PRO A 501 5.50 -37.96 -40.69
CA PRO A 501 5.92 -39.26 -41.21
C PRO A 501 7.21 -39.15 -42.05
N THR A 502 8.17 -40.05 -41.83
CA THR A 502 9.46 -40.00 -42.54
C THR A 502 9.31 -40.38 -44.00
N ASP A 503 8.43 -41.35 -44.26
CA ASP A 503 7.97 -41.73 -45.58
C ASP A 503 6.51 -41.33 -45.76
N ALA A 504 6.09 -41.19 -47.02
CA ALA A 504 4.68 -41.02 -47.34
C ALA A 504 3.88 -42.21 -46.76
N LEU A 505 2.79 -41.88 -46.07
CA LEU A 505 1.83 -42.87 -45.59
C LEU A 505 1.27 -43.67 -46.78
N SER A 506 0.80 -44.89 -46.52
CA SER A 506 0.19 -45.72 -47.55
C SER A 506 -1.21 -45.25 -47.87
N GLU A 507 -1.64 -45.41 -49.13
CA GLU A 507 -2.99 -45.07 -49.55
C GLU A 507 -4.06 -45.94 -48.90
N SER A 508 -5.28 -45.41 -48.78
CA SER A 508 -6.46 -46.15 -48.30
C SER A 508 -6.22 -46.93 -46.99
N THR A 509 -5.43 -46.35 -46.09
CA THR A 509 -4.90 -47.04 -44.90
C THR A 509 -5.33 -46.32 -43.64
N ARG A 510 -5.73 -47.09 -42.61
CA ARG A 510 -6.00 -46.53 -41.28
C ARG A 510 -4.71 -46.41 -40.46
N TYR A 511 -4.53 -45.26 -39.83
CA TYR A 511 -3.43 -44.99 -38.91
C TYR A 511 -3.95 -44.63 -37.52
N TYR A 512 -3.21 -45.04 -36.50
CA TYR A 512 -3.51 -44.82 -35.09
C TYR A 512 -2.39 -44.00 -34.44
N ILE A 513 -2.79 -43.03 -33.62
CA ILE A 513 -1.90 -42.22 -32.81
C ILE A 513 -2.08 -42.70 -31.38
N VAL A 514 -1.04 -43.29 -30.78
CA VAL A 514 -1.13 -43.93 -29.47
C VAL A 514 -0.20 -43.22 -28.50
N ILE A 515 -0.77 -42.72 -27.40
CA ILE A 515 -0.06 -42.12 -26.28
C ILE A 515 -0.20 -43.04 -25.08
N LYS A 516 0.92 -43.44 -24.48
CA LYS A 516 0.88 -44.29 -23.29
C LYS A 516 0.57 -43.45 -22.05
N ALA A 517 -0.11 -44.05 -21.07
CA ALA A 517 -0.32 -43.39 -19.78
C ALA A 517 1.03 -43.11 -19.10
N GLY A 518 1.16 -41.94 -18.48
CA GLY A 518 2.28 -41.58 -17.62
C GLY A 518 3.61 -41.34 -18.33
N THR A 519 3.61 -41.12 -19.65
CA THR A 519 4.82 -40.71 -20.40
C THR A 519 5.10 -39.21 -20.32
N MET A 520 4.09 -38.42 -19.96
CA MET A 520 4.16 -36.98 -19.82
C MET A 520 3.48 -36.54 -18.53
N LEU A 521 3.86 -35.37 -18.04
CA LEU A 521 3.16 -34.62 -17.01
C LEU A 521 2.96 -33.18 -17.43
N ASP A 522 1.91 -32.53 -16.96
CA ASP A 522 1.72 -31.10 -17.16
C ASP A 522 2.58 -30.26 -16.19
N ASP A 523 2.53 -28.93 -16.32
CA ASP A 523 3.26 -28.03 -15.41
C ASP A 523 2.88 -28.22 -13.91
N ASN A 524 1.76 -28.88 -13.60
CA ASN A 524 1.30 -29.18 -12.24
C ASN A 524 1.75 -30.56 -11.73
N GLY A 525 2.34 -31.39 -12.59
CA GLY A 525 2.78 -32.74 -12.28
C GLY A 525 1.72 -33.82 -12.46
N GLU A 526 0.57 -33.50 -13.06
CA GLU A 526 -0.45 -34.48 -13.39
C GLU A 526 -0.01 -35.31 -14.61
N LYS A 527 0.02 -36.63 -14.45
CA LYS A 527 0.43 -37.55 -15.51
C LYS A 527 -0.68 -37.74 -16.53
N ASN A 528 -0.33 -37.75 -17.81
CA ASN A 528 -1.30 -38.02 -18.87
C ASN A 528 -1.92 -39.43 -18.74
N LYS A 529 -3.22 -39.55 -19.04
CA LYS A 529 -3.88 -40.85 -19.23
C LYS A 529 -3.46 -41.46 -20.59
N ALA A 530 -3.70 -42.77 -20.76
CA ALA A 530 -3.49 -43.41 -22.05
C ALA A 530 -4.55 -42.91 -23.04
N GLU A 531 -4.12 -42.48 -24.22
CA GLU A 531 -4.99 -41.90 -25.23
C GLU A 531 -4.73 -42.54 -26.59
N THR A 532 -5.77 -42.70 -27.40
CA THR A 532 -5.65 -43.23 -28.76
C THR A 532 -6.63 -42.54 -29.69
N SER A 533 -6.09 -42.00 -30.79
CA SER A 533 -6.87 -41.45 -31.90
C SER A 533 -6.56 -42.22 -33.20
N TYR A 534 -7.36 -42.04 -34.23
CA TYR A 534 -7.13 -42.66 -35.54
C TYR A 534 -7.65 -41.80 -36.70
N PHE A 535 -7.09 -42.01 -37.89
CA PHE A 535 -7.55 -41.40 -39.15
C PHE A 535 -7.30 -42.36 -40.34
N ASN A 536 -7.87 -42.06 -41.51
CA ASN A 536 -7.75 -42.88 -42.73
C ASN A 536 -7.20 -42.04 -43.90
N THR A 537 -6.18 -42.55 -44.57
CA THR A 537 -5.52 -41.88 -45.70
C THR A 537 -6.23 -42.11 -47.04
N GLY A 538 -6.13 -41.12 -47.94
CA GLY A 538 -6.63 -41.14 -49.33
C GLY A 538 -5.57 -41.57 -50.35
N LYS A 539 -5.56 -40.99 -51.56
CA LYS A 539 -4.52 -41.19 -52.61
C LYS A 539 -3.52 -40.02 -52.66
N ASN A 540 -2.25 -40.25 -53.01
CA ASN A 540 -1.22 -39.17 -53.01
C ASN A 540 -1.23 -38.27 -54.24
N THR A 541 -1.71 -38.79 -55.37
CA THR A 541 -1.81 -38.03 -56.62
C THR A 541 -2.72 -36.82 -56.50
N GLU A 542 -3.38 -36.65 -55.35
CA GLU A 542 -4.37 -35.61 -55.11
C GLU A 542 -3.89 -34.42 -54.27
N LYS A 543 -2.59 -34.33 -53.95
CA LYS A 543 -2.08 -33.24 -53.10
C LYS A 543 -1.76 -31.98 -53.90
N LEU A 544 -2.78 -31.13 -54.04
CA LEU A 544 -2.58 -29.75 -54.44
C LEU A 544 -1.96 -28.92 -53.30
N VAL A 545 -0.71 -28.48 -53.47
CA VAL A 545 -0.07 -27.50 -52.58
C VAL A 545 -0.34 -26.10 -53.10
N VAL A 546 -0.84 -25.23 -52.22
CA VAL A 546 -1.09 -23.80 -52.51
C VAL A 546 -0.27 -22.95 -51.55
N THR A 547 0.62 -22.10 -52.08
CA THR A 547 1.40 -21.14 -51.29
C THR A 547 1.07 -19.71 -51.70
N TYR A 548 1.11 -18.81 -50.71
CA TYR A 548 0.73 -17.41 -50.86
C TYR A 548 1.88 -16.49 -50.47
N THR A 549 1.97 -15.35 -51.15
CA THR A 549 2.87 -14.26 -50.76
C THR A 549 2.09 -12.95 -50.76
N PRO A 550 1.95 -12.25 -49.61
CA PRO A 550 2.41 -12.58 -48.26
C PRO A 550 1.87 -13.89 -47.66
N ALA A 551 2.59 -14.43 -46.68
CA ALA A 551 2.18 -15.63 -45.95
C ALA A 551 1.02 -15.34 -44.98
N SER A 552 0.31 -16.39 -44.55
CA SER A 552 -0.78 -16.25 -43.57
C SER A 552 -0.25 -15.73 -42.23
N GLY A 553 -0.92 -14.72 -41.68
CA GLY A 553 -0.57 -14.06 -40.43
C GLY A 553 0.62 -13.09 -40.52
N GLU A 554 1.16 -12.86 -41.71
CA GLU A 554 2.28 -11.93 -41.90
C GLU A 554 1.86 -10.51 -41.50
N LYS A 555 2.66 -9.91 -40.60
CA LYS A 555 2.47 -8.56 -40.09
C LYS A 555 3.47 -7.62 -40.74
N SER A 556 3.12 -6.34 -40.82
CA SER A 556 4.00 -5.30 -41.37
C SER A 556 4.31 -5.47 -42.86
N VAL A 557 3.37 -5.99 -43.64
CA VAL A 557 3.49 -6.03 -45.10
C VAL A 557 3.54 -4.58 -45.64
N ALA A 558 4.47 -4.29 -46.53
CA ALA A 558 4.64 -2.95 -47.07
C ALA A 558 3.38 -2.47 -47.81
N ALA A 559 2.87 -1.29 -47.47
CA ALA A 559 1.63 -0.73 -48.04
C ALA A 559 1.78 -0.27 -49.49
N ASP A 560 3.02 -0.05 -49.95
CA ASP A 560 3.38 0.26 -51.33
C ASP A 560 3.54 -1.00 -52.22
N ARG A 561 3.28 -2.19 -51.67
CA ARG A 561 3.34 -3.44 -52.43
C ARG A 561 2.27 -3.47 -53.53
N THR A 562 2.72 -3.65 -54.77
CA THR A 562 1.85 -3.61 -55.96
C THR A 562 1.43 -4.99 -56.50
N SER A 563 2.00 -6.09 -55.98
CA SER A 563 1.67 -7.43 -56.47
C SER A 563 1.70 -8.54 -55.42
N PHE A 564 0.85 -9.55 -55.63
CA PHE A 564 0.68 -10.72 -54.78
C PHE A 564 0.75 -11.99 -55.63
N THR A 565 1.17 -13.09 -55.01
CA THR A 565 1.27 -14.36 -55.74
C THR A 565 0.58 -15.49 -55.02
N ILE A 566 -0.07 -16.34 -55.81
CA ILE A 566 -0.56 -17.65 -55.40
C ILE A 566 0.13 -18.68 -56.29
N GLN A 567 0.85 -19.61 -55.66
CA GLN A 567 1.61 -20.65 -56.34
C GLN A 567 0.99 -22.01 -56.03
N PHE A 568 0.89 -22.84 -57.06
CA PHE A 568 0.33 -24.18 -57.06
C PHE A 568 1.43 -25.19 -57.40
N SER A 569 1.35 -26.39 -56.82
CA SER A 569 2.23 -27.51 -57.17
C SER A 569 1.98 -28.05 -58.58
N GLU A 570 0.79 -27.82 -59.15
CA GLU A 570 0.36 -28.39 -60.43
C GLU A 570 -0.37 -27.38 -61.32
N GLY A 571 -0.40 -27.68 -62.62
CA GLY A 571 -1.08 -26.86 -63.62
C GLY A 571 -2.60 -26.94 -63.49
N LEU A 572 -3.27 -25.80 -63.65
CA LEU A 572 -4.70 -25.66 -63.42
C LEU A 572 -5.54 -25.62 -64.70
N THR A 573 -6.78 -26.10 -64.60
CA THR A 573 -7.86 -25.91 -65.58
C THR A 573 -9.07 -25.25 -64.92
N LYS A 574 -10.00 -24.73 -65.74
CA LYS A 574 -11.32 -24.31 -65.24
C LYS A 574 -12.04 -25.52 -64.62
N TYR A 575 -12.95 -25.29 -63.68
CA TYR A 575 -13.66 -26.38 -63.00
C TYR A 575 -14.49 -27.28 -63.94
N ASN A 576 -14.93 -26.72 -65.07
CA ASN A 576 -15.63 -27.44 -66.15
C ASN A 576 -14.68 -28.16 -67.14
N GLY A 577 -13.37 -28.17 -66.88
CA GLY A 577 -12.35 -28.79 -67.74
C GLY A 577 -11.81 -27.89 -68.86
N GLY A 578 -12.29 -26.65 -69.00
CA GLY A 578 -11.78 -25.70 -69.98
C GLY A 578 -10.35 -25.23 -69.71
N THR A 579 -9.59 -24.87 -70.75
CA THR A 579 -8.24 -24.31 -70.62
C THR A 579 -8.27 -22.87 -70.06
N ILE A 580 -7.18 -22.48 -69.39
CA ILE A 580 -6.97 -21.12 -68.86
C ILE A 580 -5.88 -20.45 -69.70
N SER A 581 -6.15 -19.27 -70.26
CA SER A 581 -5.14 -18.43 -70.93
C SER A 581 -4.38 -17.57 -69.90
N THR A 582 -3.21 -17.04 -70.28
CA THR A 582 -2.32 -16.31 -69.34
C THR A 582 -2.92 -15.02 -68.77
N SER A 583 -3.95 -14.47 -69.41
CA SER A 583 -4.69 -13.27 -68.97
C SER A 583 -6.21 -13.51 -69.02
N ASP A 584 -6.66 -14.72 -68.63
CA ASP A 584 -8.07 -15.12 -68.67
C ASP A 584 -8.90 -14.34 -67.63
N SER A 585 -9.90 -13.59 -68.08
CA SER A 585 -10.81 -12.81 -67.20
C SER A 585 -11.59 -13.70 -66.22
N TYR A 586 -11.69 -15.01 -66.48
CA TYR A 586 -12.25 -15.98 -65.54
C TYR A 586 -11.51 -15.99 -64.19
N LEU A 587 -10.19 -15.82 -64.19
CA LEU A 587 -9.38 -15.83 -62.96
C LEU A 587 -9.77 -14.67 -62.03
N GLN A 588 -9.87 -13.48 -62.59
CA GLN A 588 -10.23 -12.27 -61.87
C GLN A 588 -11.69 -12.29 -61.37
N ASN A 589 -12.63 -12.71 -62.22
CA ASN A 589 -14.07 -12.60 -61.95
C ASN A 589 -14.63 -13.77 -61.12
N SER A 590 -14.09 -14.98 -61.33
CA SER A 590 -14.66 -16.20 -60.76
C SER A 590 -13.76 -16.84 -59.71
N VAL A 591 -12.42 -16.80 -59.86
CA VAL A 591 -11.49 -17.57 -59.03
C VAL A 591 -11.02 -16.81 -57.79
N ILE A 592 -10.50 -15.60 -57.97
CA ILE A 592 -9.85 -14.85 -56.89
C ILE A 592 -10.89 -14.27 -55.92
N LEU A 593 -10.58 -14.39 -54.64
CA LEU A 593 -11.22 -13.67 -53.54
C LEU A 593 -10.18 -12.75 -52.91
N PHE A 594 -10.22 -11.47 -53.27
CA PHE A 594 -9.38 -10.46 -52.64
C PHE A 594 -10.25 -9.52 -51.81
N ARG A 595 -9.94 -9.39 -50.52
CA ARG A 595 -10.72 -8.58 -49.58
C ARG A 595 -9.85 -7.62 -48.78
N ARG A 596 -10.43 -6.46 -48.50
CA ARG A 596 -9.99 -5.50 -47.49
C ARG A 596 -10.89 -5.68 -46.27
N GLY A 597 -10.36 -6.22 -45.18
CA GLY A 597 -11.14 -6.69 -44.04
C GLY A 597 -12.21 -7.68 -44.49
N ASN A 598 -13.49 -7.32 -44.28
CA ASN A 598 -14.64 -8.13 -44.69
C ASN A 598 -15.21 -7.75 -46.08
N ALA A 599 -14.74 -6.65 -46.69
CA ALA A 599 -15.25 -6.16 -47.97
C ALA A 599 -14.42 -6.69 -49.15
N ASN A 600 -15.08 -7.07 -50.25
CA ASN A 600 -14.37 -7.47 -51.47
C ASN A 600 -13.71 -6.26 -52.15
N VAL A 601 -12.48 -6.42 -52.60
CA VAL A 601 -11.81 -5.46 -53.48
C VAL A 601 -12.48 -5.53 -54.85
N SER A 602 -12.82 -4.38 -55.44
CA SER A 602 -13.42 -4.32 -56.77
C SER A 602 -12.50 -4.96 -57.80
N THR A 603 -13.06 -5.76 -58.72
CA THR A 603 -12.29 -6.37 -59.81
C THR A 603 -11.66 -5.33 -60.73
N ASN A 604 -12.18 -4.10 -60.79
CA ASN A 604 -11.54 -3.00 -61.54
C ASN A 604 -10.20 -2.53 -60.95
N ASN A 605 -9.85 -2.93 -59.72
CA ASN A 605 -8.69 -2.44 -58.97
C ASN A 605 -7.48 -3.39 -59.01
N TYR A 606 -7.61 -4.56 -59.63
CA TYR A 606 -6.50 -5.50 -59.78
C TYR A 606 -6.69 -6.34 -61.03
N SER A 607 -5.59 -6.74 -61.68
CA SER A 607 -5.59 -7.74 -62.73
C SER A 607 -5.03 -9.07 -62.22
N VAL A 608 -5.39 -10.17 -62.89
CA VAL A 608 -4.87 -11.50 -62.58
C VAL A 608 -4.27 -12.09 -63.83
N SER A 609 -3.00 -12.47 -63.75
CA SER A 609 -2.32 -13.25 -64.77
C SER A 609 -1.91 -14.60 -64.21
N ILE A 610 -1.75 -15.58 -65.09
CA ILE A 610 -1.19 -16.88 -64.74
C ILE A 610 -0.03 -17.21 -65.69
N ASN A 611 1.03 -17.83 -65.18
CA ASN A 611 2.15 -18.25 -66.02
C ASN A 611 1.73 -19.34 -67.03
N SER A 612 2.55 -19.58 -68.06
CA SER A 612 2.27 -20.57 -69.12
C SER A 612 2.10 -22.00 -68.60
N ALA A 613 2.78 -22.34 -67.50
CA ALA A 613 2.64 -23.62 -66.80
C ALA A 613 1.33 -23.75 -65.98
N ARG A 614 0.58 -22.65 -65.82
CA ARG A 614 -0.66 -22.58 -65.03
C ARG A 614 -0.48 -22.93 -63.55
N THR A 615 0.71 -22.68 -63.02
CA THR A 615 1.11 -22.99 -61.63
C THR A 615 1.29 -21.74 -60.78
N ARG A 616 1.32 -20.54 -61.34
CA ARG A 616 1.52 -19.29 -60.59
C ARG A 616 0.57 -18.21 -61.05
N MET A 617 -0.32 -17.78 -60.18
CA MET A 617 -1.13 -16.58 -60.38
C MET A 617 -0.42 -15.38 -59.78
N THR A 618 -0.37 -14.29 -60.55
CA THR A 618 0.08 -12.99 -60.08
C THR A 618 -1.11 -12.04 -60.10
N ILE A 619 -1.43 -11.50 -58.93
CA ILE A 619 -2.45 -10.48 -58.74
C ILE A 619 -1.72 -9.15 -58.69
N THR A 620 -1.95 -8.28 -59.67
CA THR A 620 -1.30 -6.97 -59.78
C THR A 620 -2.34 -5.90 -59.49
N LEU A 621 -2.04 -4.97 -58.58
CA LEU A 621 -2.93 -3.85 -58.30
C LEU A 621 -2.90 -2.86 -59.48
N GLU A 622 -4.07 -2.40 -59.91
CA GLU A 622 -4.26 -1.50 -61.06
C GLU A 622 -4.63 -0.08 -60.61
N ASN A 623 -4.38 0.91 -61.48
CA ASN A 623 -4.85 2.31 -61.41
C ASN A 623 -5.25 2.83 -60.01
N LYS A 624 -4.29 3.38 -59.25
CA LYS A 624 -4.50 4.13 -57.99
C LYS A 624 -5.08 3.31 -56.81
N TYR A 625 -5.14 1.97 -56.89
CA TYR A 625 -5.50 1.17 -55.74
C TYR A 625 -4.30 0.96 -54.81
N GLU A 626 -4.21 1.79 -53.78
CA GLU A 626 -3.20 1.71 -52.72
C GLU A 626 -3.71 0.87 -51.56
N LEU A 627 -2.81 0.10 -50.94
CA LEU A 627 -3.17 -0.64 -49.74
C LEU A 627 -3.25 0.34 -48.56
N ASP A 628 -4.41 0.41 -47.92
CA ASP A 628 -4.56 1.14 -46.67
C ASP A 628 -3.60 0.61 -45.59
N LEU A 629 -3.00 1.53 -44.85
CA LEU A 629 -2.15 1.25 -43.69
C LEU A 629 -2.96 0.58 -42.56
N ASN A 630 -2.29 -0.22 -41.72
CA ASN A 630 -2.89 -0.93 -40.57
C ASN A 630 -4.20 -1.67 -40.92
N THR A 631 -4.30 -2.17 -42.14
CA THR A 631 -5.53 -2.78 -42.65
C THR A 631 -5.27 -4.24 -42.91
N SER A 632 -6.19 -5.07 -42.43
CA SER A 632 -6.17 -6.50 -42.72
C SER A 632 -6.67 -6.72 -44.15
N TYR A 633 -5.93 -7.51 -44.90
CA TYR A 633 -6.36 -7.98 -46.21
C TYR A 633 -6.36 -9.49 -46.23
N SER A 634 -7.21 -10.05 -47.07
CA SER A 634 -7.19 -11.49 -47.34
C SER A 634 -7.19 -11.78 -48.83
N LEU A 635 -6.37 -12.75 -49.22
CA LEU A 635 -6.25 -13.23 -50.59
C LEU A 635 -6.53 -14.72 -50.61
N GLY A 636 -7.43 -15.14 -51.48
CA GLY A 636 -7.89 -16.52 -51.53
C GLY A 636 -8.41 -16.95 -52.90
N ILE A 637 -8.76 -18.24 -52.96
CA ILE A 637 -9.34 -18.92 -54.11
C ILE A 637 -10.73 -19.40 -53.68
N LYS A 638 -11.74 -19.19 -54.51
CA LYS A 638 -13.09 -19.71 -54.28
C LYS A 638 -13.16 -21.21 -54.65
N ALA A 639 -13.85 -22.00 -53.82
CA ALA A 639 -14.09 -23.41 -54.11
C ALA A 639 -14.84 -23.61 -55.44
N GLN A 640 -14.64 -24.77 -56.07
CA GLN A 640 -15.32 -25.17 -57.30
C GLN A 640 -15.09 -24.24 -58.51
N THR A 641 -13.98 -23.49 -58.52
CA THR A 641 -13.64 -22.61 -59.65
C THR A 641 -12.50 -23.15 -60.50
N LEU A 642 -11.64 -23.99 -59.92
CA LEU A 642 -10.49 -24.57 -60.58
C LEU A 642 -10.42 -26.08 -60.33
N LYS A 643 -9.77 -26.78 -61.25
CA LYS A 643 -9.30 -28.15 -61.05
C LYS A 643 -7.83 -28.28 -61.41
N THR A 644 -7.17 -29.30 -60.86
CA THR A 644 -5.85 -29.73 -61.36
C THR A 644 -6.00 -30.33 -62.76
N ALA A 645 -4.89 -30.45 -63.49
CA ALA A 645 -4.88 -31.19 -64.75
C ALA A 645 -5.32 -32.66 -64.59
N GLY A 646 -5.18 -33.23 -63.39
CA GLY A 646 -5.69 -34.56 -63.01
C GLY A 646 -7.19 -34.63 -62.71
N GLY A 647 -7.90 -33.48 -62.69
CA GLY A 647 -9.36 -33.42 -62.53
C GLY A 647 -9.86 -33.16 -61.11
N GLU A 648 -8.96 -32.94 -60.15
CA GLU A 648 -9.34 -32.70 -58.75
C GLU A 648 -9.72 -31.26 -58.50
N ALA A 649 -10.71 -31.05 -57.65
CA ALA A 649 -11.15 -29.71 -57.28
C ALA A 649 -10.10 -29.00 -56.41
N VAL A 650 -9.72 -27.79 -56.80
CA VAL A 650 -8.96 -26.89 -55.91
C VAL A 650 -9.88 -26.49 -54.74
N PRO A 651 -9.53 -26.82 -53.48
CA PRO A 651 -10.33 -26.43 -52.33
C PRO A 651 -10.31 -24.90 -52.17
N ALA A 652 -11.34 -24.35 -51.51
CA ALA A 652 -11.26 -22.96 -51.08
C ALA A 652 -10.12 -22.79 -50.07
N SER A 653 -9.30 -21.77 -50.28
CA SER A 653 -8.23 -21.40 -49.36
C SER A 653 -8.07 -19.89 -49.35
N THR A 654 -7.72 -19.34 -48.20
CA THR A 654 -7.57 -17.89 -48.01
C THR A 654 -6.49 -17.65 -46.96
N VAL A 655 -5.61 -16.70 -47.22
CA VAL A 655 -4.65 -16.19 -46.23
C VAL A 655 -5.02 -14.78 -45.84
N THR A 656 -4.68 -14.41 -44.61
CA THR A 656 -4.87 -13.05 -44.10
C THR A 656 -3.52 -12.48 -43.69
N TRP A 657 -3.27 -11.22 -44.03
CA TRP A 657 -2.09 -10.48 -43.60
C TRP A 657 -2.49 -9.04 -43.23
N THR A 658 -1.58 -8.29 -42.60
CA THR A 658 -1.82 -6.87 -42.25
C THR A 658 -0.71 -5.97 -42.80
N THR A 659 -1.09 -4.87 -43.46
CA THR A 659 -0.12 -3.83 -43.83
C THR A 659 0.54 -3.23 -42.59
N ALA A 660 1.79 -2.80 -42.69
CA ALA A 660 2.44 -2.00 -41.66
C ALA A 660 1.62 -0.73 -41.38
N GLY A 661 1.41 -0.40 -40.11
CA GLY A 661 0.95 0.94 -39.74
C GLY A 661 2.11 1.93 -39.85
N LEU A 662 1.82 3.22 -40.04
CA LEU A 662 2.83 4.24 -39.81
C LEU A 662 3.31 4.18 -38.35
N PRO A 663 4.55 4.57 -38.05
CA PRO A 663 4.94 4.86 -36.68
C PRO A 663 3.98 5.92 -36.12
N VAL A 664 3.51 5.74 -34.90
CA VAL A 664 2.56 6.64 -34.23
C VAL A 664 3.04 6.90 -32.81
N LEU A 665 3.09 8.18 -32.45
CA LEU A 665 3.15 8.62 -31.08
C LEU A 665 1.72 8.85 -30.57
N SER A 666 1.40 8.23 -29.45
CA SER A 666 0.10 8.33 -28.77
C SER A 666 0.30 8.70 -27.30
N ALA A 667 -0.75 9.15 -26.62
CA ALA A 667 -0.67 9.63 -25.23
C ALA A 667 0.47 10.64 -25.01
N ALA A 668 0.67 11.53 -25.98
CA ALA A 668 1.72 12.53 -25.93
C ALA A 668 1.36 13.61 -24.90
N SER A 669 2.29 13.92 -24.02
CA SER A 669 2.14 14.95 -22.99
C SER A 669 3.45 15.73 -22.84
N VAL A 670 3.32 16.99 -22.45
CA VAL A 670 4.45 17.84 -22.08
C VAL A 670 4.31 18.24 -20.62
N THR A 671 5.41 18.16 -19.87
CA THR A 671 5.51 18.65 -18.50
C THR A 671 6.52 19.80 -18.48
N PRO A 672 6.06 21.05 -18.29
CA PRO A 672 6.95 22.19 -18.18
C PRO A 672 7.67 22.21 -16.83
N HIS A 673 8.90 22.70 -16.86
CA HIS A 673 9.69 23.10 -15.69
C HIS A 673 10.20 24.54 -15.93
N GLU A 674 10.93 25.13 -14.99
CA GLU A 674 11.46 26.50 -15.14
C GLU A 674 12.36 26.65 -16.38
N LEU A 675 13.30 25.72 -16.60
CA LEU A 675 14.32 25.79 -17.66
C LEU A 675 14.37 24.52 -18.54
N SER A 676 13.32 23.72 -18.51
CA SER A 676 13.22 22.51 -19.31
C SER A 676 11.78 22.13 -19.58
N VAL A 677 11.58 21.27 -20.57
CA VAL A 677 10.31 20.63 -20.86
C VAL A 677 10.53 19.14 -21.03
N ASP A 678 9.76 18.32 -20.33
CA ASP A 678 9.74 16.88 -20.59
C ASP A 678 8.64 16.55 -21.58
N PHE A 679 9.00 15.89 -22.69
CA PHE A 679 8.04 15.32 -23.63
C PHE A 679 7.93 13.82 -23.41
N LYS A 680 6.72 13.32 -23.14
CA LYS A 680 6.47 11.89 -22.96
C LYS A 680 5.44 11.41 -23.98
N ALA A 681 5.68 10.26 -24.61
CA ALA A 681 4.72 9.65 -25.52
C ALA A 681 4.88 8.12 -25.57
N THR A 682 3.81 7.44 -25.98
CA THR A 682 3.74 5.98 -26.19
C THR A 682 3.87 5.64 -27.67
N SER A 683 4.74 4.69 -27.98
CA SER A 683 5.01 4.24 -29.35
C SER A 683 4.20 3.00 -29.73
N ASN A 684 3.66 2.93 -30.94
CA ASN A 684 3.01 1.72 -31.47
C ASN A 684 4.02 0.67 -32.01
N VAL A 685 5.23 1.09 -32.38
CA VAL A 685 6.31 0.23 -32.90
C VAL A 685 7.60 0.43 -32.10
N GLY A 686 8.59 -0.46 -32.24
CA GLY A 686 9.92 -0.24 -31.67
C GLY A 686 10.65 0.85 -32.46
N GLY A 687 11.41 1.71 -31.80
CA GLY A 687 12.07 2.81 -32.50
C GLY A 687 12.77 3.81 -31.59
N ARG A 688 12.95 5.04 -32.10
CA ARG A 688 13.51 6.16 -31.35
C ARG A 688 12.65 7.40 -31.53
N ILE A 689 12.30 8.03 -30.42
CA ILE A 689 11.58 9.30 -30.39
C ILE A 689 12.63 10.41 -30.44
N TYR A 690 12.44 11.35 -31.35
CA TYR A 690 13.20 12.59 -31.43
C TYR A 690 12.25 13.75 -31.14
N ALA A 691 12.69 14.71 -30.34
CA ALA A 691 11.92 15.91 -30.04
C ALA A 691 12.79 17.16 -30.07
N VAL A 692 12.20 18.26 -30.54
CA VAL A 692 12.79 19.60 -30.53
C VAL A 692 11.84 20.56 -29.83
N LEU A 693 12.41 21.48 -29.06
CA LEU A 693 11.71 22.62 -28.46
C LEU A 693 12.02 23.86 -29.32
N LEU A 694 10.98 24.48 -29.86
CA LEU A 694 11.07 25.66 -30.73
C LEU A 694 10.17 26.77 -30.21
N ALA A 695 10.41 28.01 -30.65
CA ALA A 695 9.54 29.16 -30.36
C ALA A 695 8.08 28.84 -30.72
N SER A 696 7.12 29.39 -29.96
CA SER A 696 5.69 29.07 -30.11
C SER A 696 5.09 29.37 -31.49
N ASP A 697 5.69 30.31 -32.23
CA ASP A 697 5.34 30.73 -33.59
C ASP A 697 6.18 30.04 -34.69
N ALA A 698 7.14 29.19 -34.32
CA ALA A 698 7.99 28.50 -35.28
C ALA A 698 7.16 27.64 -36.25
N ALA A 699 7.50 27.71 -37.54
CA ALA A 699 6.93 26.86 -38.57
C ALA A 699 7.20 25.37 -38.27
N VAL A 700 6.28 24.50 -38.67
CA VAL A 700 6.37 23.06 -38.39
C VAL A 700 7.61 22.48 -39.10
N PRO A 701 8.62 21.98 -38.36
CA PRO A 701 9.79 21.34 -38.95
C PRO A 701 9.41 19.98 -39.58
N SER A 702 10.13 19.56 -40.62
CA SER A 702 9.95 18.20 -41.14
C SER A 702 10.49 17.16 -40.16
N ALA A 703 10.04 15.91 -40.27
CA ALA A 703 10.53 14.82 -39.42
C ALA A 703 12.06 14.68 -39.43
N ALA A 704 12.69 14.88 -40.59
CA ALA A 704 14.14 14.86 -40.72
C ALA A 704 14.81 16.01 -39.96
N ARG A 705 14.23 17.22 -39.98
CA ARG A 705 14.74 18.36 -39.21
C ARG A 705 14.64 18.11 -37.70
N ILE A 706 13.52 17.56 -37.23
CA ILE A 706 13.34 17.20 -35.82
C ILE A 706 14.37 16.17 -35.38
N ARG A 707 14.60 15.12 -36.20
CA ARG A 707 15.62 14.09 -35.93
C ARG A 707 17.01 14.68 -35.77
N ASP A 708 17.34 15.67 -36.59
CA ASP A 708 18.64 16.32 -36.61
C ASP A 708 18.76 17.46 -35.57
N GLY A 709 17.73 17.68 -34.74
CA GLY A 709 17.72 18.68 -33.68
C GLY A 709 17.51 20.12 -34.17
N LYS A 710 16.81 20.30 -35.29
CA LYS A 710 16.70 21.56 -36.02
C LYS A 710 15.25 22.01 -36.27
N ASP A 711 15.12 23.29 -36.57
CA ASP A 711 13.87 23.93 -36.97
C ASP A 711 13.56 23.76 -38.47
N ALA A 712 12.47 24.38 -38.93
CA ALA A 712 12.03 24.32 -40.33
C ALA A 712 13.00 25.02 -41.31
N THR A 713 13.85 25.92 -40.81
CA THR A 713 14.82 26.70 -41.59
C THR A 713 16.24 26.13 -41.56
N ASP A 714 16.43 24.95 -40.96
CA ASP A 714 17.72 24.25 -40.80
C ASP A 714 18.65 24.88 -39.73
N VAL A 715 18.08 25.66 -38.81
CA VAL A 715 18.79 26.22 -37.65
C VAL A 715 18.61 25.30 -36.44
N ALA A 716 19.61 25.25 -35.54
CA ALA A 716 19.52 24.44 -34.32
C ALA A 716 18.31 24.86 -33.45
N ALA A 717 17.57 23.88 -32.94
CA ALA A 717 16.45 24.12 -32.05
C ALA A 717 16.90 24.68 -30.68
N THR A 718 16.01 25.37 -29.96
CA THR A 718 16.28 25.90 -28.61
C THR A 718 16.72 24.80 -27.64
N ALA A 719 16.12 23.62 -27.75
CA ALA A 719 16.59 22.39 -27.13
C ALA A 719 16.19 21.20 -28.01
N SER A 720 16.95 20.11 -27.97
CA SER A 720 16.60 18.87 -28.65
C SER A 720 17.05 17.66 -27.85
N GLY A 721 16.37 16.54 -28.05
CA GLY A 721 16.67 15.29 -27.36
C GLY A 721 16.07 14.10 -28.07
N ASN A 722 16.52 12.90 -27.69
CA ASN A 722 15.96 11.67 -28.22
C ASN A 722 16.06 10.52 -27.22
N VAL A 723 15.18 9.54 -27.35
CA VAL A 723 15.13 8.36 -26.47
C VAL A 723 14.67 7.12 -27.24
N ALA A 724 15.29 5.97 -26.97
CA ALA A 724 14.85 4.70 -27.52
C ALA A 724 13.54 4.23 -26.85
N VAL A 725 12.66 3.59 -27.61
CA VAL A 725 11.37 3.12 -27.11
C VAL A 725 10.99 1.78 -27.73
N SER A 726 10.45 0.88 -26.93
CA SER A 726 9.89 -0.39 -27.41
C SER A 726 8.42 -0.24 -27.79
N ALA A 727 7.93 -1.09 -28.69
CA ALA A 727 6.53 -1.11 -29.08
C ALA A 727 5.60 -1.24 -27.85
N GLY A 728 4.58 -0.39 -27.80
CA GLY A 728 3.60 -0.34 -26.71
C GLY A 728 4.10 0.28 -25.40
N LYS A 729 5.30 0.87 -25.36
CA LYS A 729 5.87 1.52 -24.17
C LYS A 729 5.93 3.03 -24.33
N SER A 730 5.90 3.75 -23.21
CA SER A 730 6.13 5.19 -23.17
C SER A 730 7.59 5.49 -22.85
N ALA A 731 8.10 6.58 -23.41
CA ALA A 731 9.42 7.11 -23.06
C ALA A 731 9.35 8.64 -22.93
N THR A 732 10.25 9.20 -22.13
CA THR A 732 10.36 10.64 -21.88
C THR A 732 11.64 11.18 -22.50
N VAL A 733 11.53 12.30 -23.21
CA VAL A 733 12.63 13.11 -23.73
C VAL A 733 12.67 14.41 -22.93
N SER A 734 13.73 14.62 -22.16
CA SER A 734 13.96 15.89 -21.46
C SER A 734 14.63 16.90 -22.38
N LEU A 735 13.96 18.03 -22.61
CA LEU A 735 14.41 19.13 -23.46
C LEU A 735 14.89 20.27 -22.55
N ALA A 736 16.19 20.27 -22.25
CA ALA A 736 16.85 21.29 -21.43
C ALA A 736 18.01 21.92 -22.21
N GLY A 737 18.32 23.18 -21.93
CA GLY A 737 19.41 23.91 -22.59
C GLY A 737 19.55 25.32 -22.04
N THR A 738 20.68 25.97 -22.32
CA THR A 738 20.97 27.35 -21.87
C THR A 738 20.04 28.39 -22.48
N ASP A 739 19.44 28.07 -23.62
CA ASP A 739 18.56 28.98 -24.38
C ASP A 739 17.08 28.79 -24.03
N VAL A 740 16.77 27.80 -23.17
CA VAL A 740 15.41 27.62 -22.63
C VAL A 740 15.18 28.66 -21.55
N SER A 741 14.20 29.53 -21.79
CA SER A 741 13.86 30.64 -20.90
C SER A 741 12.63 30.30 -20.07
N ARG A 742 12.58 30.78 -18.83
CA ARG A 742 11.39 30.69 -17.96
C ARG A 742 10.22 31.43 -18.55
N ASP A 743 9.01 31.03 -18.16
CA ASP A 743 7.76 31.64 -18.57
C ASP A 743 7.74 32.10 -20.04
N THR A 744 8.10 31.17 -20.92
CA THR A 744 8.22 31.42 -22.35
C THR A 744 7.43 30.36 -23.08
N ALA A 745 6.59 30.80 -24.01
CA ALA A 745 5.77 29.92 -24.82
C ALA A 745 6.63 29.27 -25.92
N TYR A 746 6.60 27.95 -25.95
CA TYR A 746 7.27 27.10 -26.90
C TYR A 746 6.27 26.12 -27.54
N LYS A 747 6.73 25.45 -28.59
CA LYS A 747 6.13 24.21 -29.11
C LYS A 747 7.16 23.11 -29.10
N VAL A 748 6.78 21.96 -28.55
CA VAL A 748 7.51 20.71 -28.74
C VAL A 748 7.04 20.09 -30.05
N TYR A 749 7.99 19.76 -30.92
CA TYR A 749 7.74 18.95 -32.12
C TYR A 749 8.47 17.62 -31.97
N ALA A 750 7.75 16.50 -32.13
CA ALA A 750 8.30 15.17 -31.92
C ALA A 750 7.91 14.20 -33.03
N VAL A 751 8.82 13.27 -33.34
CA VAL A 751 8.62 12.18 -34.30
C VAL A 751 9.22 10.88 -33.81
N LEU A 752 8.59 9.77 -34.18
CA LEU A 752 9.09 8.42 -33.98
C LEU A 752 9.66 7.88 -35.29
N TYR A 753 10.86 7.31 -35.23
CA TYR A 753 11.45 6.53 -36.32
C TYR A 753 11.49 5.03 -35.96
N ASP A 754 11.01 4.16 -36.86
CA ASP A 754 10.88 2.71 -36.66
C ASP A 754 12.17 1.89 -36.88
N GLY A 755 13.30 2.56 -37.15
CA GLY A 755 14.59 1.91 -37.46
C GLY A 755 14.75 1.51 -38.93
N SER A 756 13.68 1.51 -39.74
CA SER A 756 13.72 1.32 -41.20
C SER A 756 13.68 2.64 -41.97
N GLY A 757 13.62 3.77 -41.27
CA GLY A 757 13.66 5.12 -41.84
C GLY A 757 12.28 5.76 -42.01
N ASN A 758 11.19 5.05 -41.70
CA ASN A 758 9.86 5.64 -41.70
C ASN A 758 9.66 6.49 -40.45
N ALA A 759 9.06 7.66 -40.62
CA ALA A 759 8.74 8.57 -39.53
C ALA A 759 7.24 8.56 -39.23
N SER A 760 6.88 8.78 -37.97
CA SER A 760 5.52 9.18 -37.62
C SER A 760 5.18 10.55 -38.20
N ALA A 761 3.89 10.89 -38.21
CA ALA A 761 3.48 12.29 -38.30
C ALA A 761 4.15 13.11 -37.18
N VAL A 762 4.42 14.38 -37.47
CA VAL A 762 4.96 15.33 -36.49
C VAL A 762 3.89 15.57 -35.42
N THR A 763 4.18 15.15 -34.20
CA THR A 763 3.37 15.49 -33.02
C THR A 763 3.80 16.87 -32.54
N SER A 764 2.84 17.77 -32.33
CA SER A 764 3.09 19.11 -31.81
C SER A 764 2.29 19.35 -30.55
N LEU A 765 2.94 19.83 -29.50
CA LEU A 765 2.31 20.23 -28.24
C LEU A 765 2.82 21.61 -27.83
N ALA A 766 1.90 22.54 -27.61
CA ALA A 766 2.23 23.83 -27.04
C ALA A 766 2.56 23.67 -25.55
N VAL A 767 3.54 24.42 -25.08
CA VAL A 767 3.97 24.42 -23.69
C VAL A 767 4.47 25.80 -23.33
N THR A 768 4.19 26.25 -22.11
CA THR A 768 4.85 27.43 -21.54
C THR A 768 5.68 26.93 -20.39
N THR A 769 6.99 27.20 -20.39
CA THR A 769 7.87 26.90 -19.26
C THR A 769 7.35 27.58 -18.01
N GLU A 770 7.70 27.05 -16.85
CA GLU A 770 7.21 27.61 -15.60
C GLU A 770 7.88 28.96 -15.30
N PRO A 771 7.17 29.89 -14.64
CA PRO A 771 7.78 31.11 -14.12
C PRO A 771 8.78 30.80 -13.01
N LEU A 772 9.63 31.79 -12.71
CA LEU A 772 10.64 31.70 -11.66
C LEU A 772 10.01 31.36 -10.31
N LYS A 773 10.51 30.31 -9.66
CA LYS A 773 10.08 29.87 -8.33
C LYS A 773 11.07 30.31 -7.24
N LEU A 774 10.66 30.18 -5.98
CA LEU A 774 11.55 30.38 -4.84
C LEU A 774 12.43 29.13 -4.65
N LYS A 775 13.68 29.36 -4.25
CA LYS A 775 14.59 28.33 -3.75
C LYS A 775 14.46 28.14 -2.25
N THR A 776 14.29 29.23 -1.50
CA THR A 776 14.08 29.21 -0.05
C THR A 776 12.93 30.13 0.35
N PHE A 777 12.21 29.73 1.39
CA PHE A 777 11.25 30.55 2.13
C PHE A 777 11.34 30.14 3.59
N THR A 778 11.87 31.01 4.43
CA THR A 778 12.03 30.82 5.87
C THR A 778 11.18 31.82 6.62
N ILE A 779 10.73 31.41 7.81
CA ILE A 779 9.94 32.22 8.72
C ILE A 779 10.53 31.99 10.11
N VAL A 780 11.08 33.03 10.71
CA VAL A 780 11.79 32.97 11.99
C VAL A 780 11.10 33.96 12.94
N PRO A 781 10.41 33.51 14.00
CA PRO A 781 9.74 34.42 14.93
C PRO A 781 10.75 35.24 15.75
N ASP A 782 10.37 36.42 16.24
CA ASP A 782 11.25 37.24 17.09
C ASP A 782 11.57 36.60 18.45
N THR A 783 10.76 35.62 18.84
CA THR A 783 10.90 34.85 20.08
C THR A 783 11.83 33.64 19.97
N ASP A 784 12.17 33.18 18.75
CA ASP A 784 13.00 32.00 18.51
C ASP A 784 13.84 32.16 17.24
N SER A 785 15.11 31.77 17.29
CA SER A 785 16.04 31.85 16.15
C SER A 785 15.83 30.73 15.10
N ALA A 786 14.94 29.78 15.34
CA ALA A 786 14.67 28.67 14.42
C ALA A 786 13.68 29.03 13.29
N ASN A 787 13.94 28.52 12.08
CA ASN A 787 12.96 28.56 11.00
C ASN A 787 11.80 27.58 11.30
N VAL A 788 10.59 28.11 11.47
CA VAL A 788 9.39 27.32 11.73
C VAL A 788 8.81 26.67 10.45
N LEU A 789 9.15 27.19 9.27
CA LEU A 789 8.79 26.59 7.98
C LEU A 789 9.85 25.58 7.51
N THR A 790 9.95 24.44 8.20
CA THR A 790 11.05 23.46 8.03
C THR A 790 11.00 22.61 6.75
N ARG A 791 9.92 22.68 5.96
CA ARG A 791 9.68 21.82 4.77
C ARG A 791 9.17 22.59 3.55
N PHE A 792 9.78 23.74 3.25
CA PHE A 792 9.45 24.50 2.04
C PHE A 792 9.62 23.66 0.76
N LYS A 793 8.64 23.73 -0.14
CA LYS A 793 8.66 23.12 -1.48
C LYS A 793 8.29 24.17 -2.54
N PRO A 794 9.10 24.35 -3.59
CA PRO A 794 8.82 25.34 -4.65
C PRO A 794 7.45 25.19 -5.34
N ASP A 795 6.88 23.98 -5.37
CA ASP A 795 5.58 23.71 -6.01
C ASP A 795 4.38 23.88 -5.07
N THR A 796 4.61 24.13 -3.78
CA THR A 796 3.54 24.37 -2.79
C THR A 796 3.40 25.87 -2.58
N LEU A 797 2.25 26.42 -2.98
CA LEU A 797 1.99 27.87 -2.99
C LEU A 797 1.36 28.40 -1.69
N GLU A 798 0.79 27.52 -0.86
CA GLU A 798 0.12 27.91 0.38
C GLU A 798 0.63 27.12 1.58
N TYR A 799 0.89 27.81 2.68
CA TYR A 799 1.39 27.26 3.93
C TYR A 799 0.58 27.79 5.11
N ALA A 800 0.29 26.92 6.07
CA ALA A 800 -0.18 27.31 7.40
C ALA A 800 0.97 27.11 8.38
N VAL A 801 1.30 28.16 9.13
CA VAL A 801 2.46 28.19 10.02
C VAL A 801 2.02 28.74 11.37
N VAL A 802 2.25 27.95 12.42
CA VAL A 802 2.04 28.40 13.79
C VAL A 802 3.35 28.91 14.34
N VAL A 803 3.34 30.10 14.93
CA VAL A 803 4.49 30.69 15.62
C VAL A 803 4.28 30.73 17.14
N PRO A 804 5.35 30.72 17.95
CA PRO A 804 5.23 30.70 19.41
C PRO A 804 4.43 31.88 19.98
N GLU A 805 3.83 31.67 21.15
CA GLU A 805 3.14 32.74 21.91
C GLU A 805 4.07 33.95 22.14
N GLY A 806 3.52 35.16 22.04
CA GLY A 806 4.25 36.41 22.29
C GLY A 806 5.10 36.88 21.12
N THR A 807 5.10 36.13 20.01
CA THR A 807 5.70 36.57 18.76
C THR A 807 5.03 37.86 18.32
N SER A 808 5.81 38.94 18.26
CA SER A 808 5.32 40.27 17.84
C SER A 808 5.57 40.48 16.36
N TYR A 809 6.64 39.89 15.83
CA TYR A 809 6.93 39.91 14.41
C TYR A 809 7.67 38.63 14.00
N VAL A 810 7.62 38.29 12.72
CA VAL A 810 8.45 37.23 12.14
C VAL A 810 9.41 37.81 11.12
N THR A 811 10.64 37.33 11.13
CA THR A 811 11.67 37.61 10.12
C THR A 811 11.54 36.60 8.99
N VAL A 812 11.38 37.09 7.76
CA VAL A 812 11.15 36.26 6.56
C VAL A 812 12.38 36.29 5.66
N GLU A 813 12.96 35.15 5.31
CA GLU A 813 14.06 35.13 4.32
C GLU A 813 13.68 34.29 3.12
N VAL A 814 13.87 34.88 1.94
CA VAL A 814 13.47 34.27 0.67
C VAL A 814 14.59 34.42 -0.34
N SER A 815 14.74 33.44 -1.21
CA SER A 815 15.67 33.53 -2.34
C SER A 815 15.03 32.98 -3.60
N ALA A 816 15.26 33.66 -4.72
CA ALA A 816 14.82 33.18 -6.03
C ALA A 816 15.62 31.96 -6.47
N ASN A 817 15.00 31.05 -7.22
CA ASN A 817 15.66 29.88 -7.82
C ASN A 817 16.46 30.24 -9.09
N ALA A 818 17.37 31.21 -8.98
CA ALA A 818 18.26 31.64 -10.06
C ALA A 818 19.67 31.97 -9.52
N SER A 819 20.70 31.62 -10.28
CA SER A 819 22.10 31.96 -9.95
C SER A 819 22.39 33.46 -10.06
N THR A 820 21.69 34.14 -10.97
CA THR A 820 21.64 35.60 -11.11
C THR A 820 20.18 36.01 -11.20
N PHE A 821 19.73 36.89 -10.32
CA PHE A 821 18.32 37.32 -10.25
C PHE A 821 18.18 38.77 -10.69
N ILE A 822 17.39 38.99 -11.74
CA ILE A 822 16.97 40.32 -12.21
C ILE A 822 15.44 40.27 -12.32
N GLY A 823 14.75 40.97 -11.43
CA GLY A 823 13.31 40.89 -11.31
C GLY A 823 12.79 41.49 -10.01
N THR A 824 11.56 41.14 -9.65
CA THR A 824 10.88 41.58 -8.43
C THR A 824 10.79 40.42 -7.45
N LEU A 825 11.35 40.59 -6.26
CA LEU A 825 11.18 39.66 -5.15
C LEU A 825 10.68 40.48 -3.97
N THR A 826 9.43 40.29 -3.57
CA THR A 826 8.82 41.10 -2.51
C THR A 826 8.19 40.23 -1.44
N ILE A 827 8.23 40.74 -0.21
CA ILE A 827 7.52 40.21 0.95
C ILE A 827 6.46 41.25 1.30
N ASN A 828 5.18 40.89 1.23
CA ASN A 828 4.05 41.81 1.44
C ASN A 828 4.16 43.10 0.61
N GLY A 829 4.62 42.99 -0.64
CA GLY A 829 4.79 44.11 -1.56
C GLY A 829 6.01 45.01 -1.29
N LYS A 830 6.89 44.66 -0.35
CA LYS A 830 8.13 45.39 -0.05
C LYS A 830 9.38 44.59 -0.42
N GLU A 831 10.47 45.27 -0.71
CA GLU A 831 11.77 44.65 -0.98
C GLU A 831 12.30 43.86 0.25
N PRO A 832 13.05 42.76 0.08
CA PRO A 832 13.43 41.84 1.15
C PRO A 832 14.45 42.41 2.15
N SER A 833 14.93 43.64 1.94
CA SER A 833 15.81 44.36 2.86
C SER A 833 15.12 44.80 4.15
N ASN A 834 13.78 44.75 4.22
CA ASN A 834 12.99 44.93 5.43
C ASN A 834 12.02 43.76 5.59
N ASN A 835 12.48 42.72 6.28
CA ASN A 835 11.86 41.40 6.26
C ASN A 835 11.09 41.03 7.53
N GLN A 836 10.79 42.00 8.39
CA GLN A 836 9.97 41.79 9.57
C GLN A 836 8.49 42.02 9.22
N VAL A 837 7.66 41.00 9.49
CA VAL A 837 6.21 41.07 9.34
C VAL A 837 5.58 41.04 10.72
N ASP A 838 4.84 42.10 11.05
CA ASP A 838 4.08 42.22 12.29
C ASP A 838 2.98 41.14 12.34
N VAL A 839 2.97 40.37 13.43
CA VAL A 839 1.96 39.34 13.72
C VAL A 839 1.26 39.61 15.06
N SER A 840 1.44 40.80 15.63
CA SER A 840 0.89 41.17 16.95
C SER A 840 -0.64 41.11 17.05
N SER A 841 -1.34 41.12 15.92
CA SER A 841 -2.80 40.87 15.84
C SER A 841 -3.21 39.40 16.03
N GLY A 842 -2.26 38.50 16.29
CA GLY A 842 -2.49 37.07 16.51
C GLY A 842 -2.56 36.23 15.22
N THR A 843 -2.86 36.86 14.10
CA THR A 843 -2.71 36.24 12.76
C THR A 843 -2.09 37.24 11.79
N ALA A 844 -1.38 36.73 10.79
CA ALA A 844 -0.95 37.51 9.64
C ALA A 844 -0.93 36.63 8.38
N THR A 845 -0.91 37.26 7.21
CA THR A 845 -0.60 36.57 5.96
C THR A 845 0.67 37.17 5.37
N ILE A 846 1.63 36.32 5.07
CA ILE A 846 2.85 36.67 4.37
C ILE A 846 2.67 36.25 2.91
N THR A 847 2.66 37.24 2.03
CA THR A 847 2.62 37.04 0.59
C THR A 847 4.01 37.30 0.04
N VAL A 848 4.68 36.27 -0.45
CA VAL A 848 5.95 36.39 -1.15
C VAL A 848 5.70 36.30 -2.64
N ILE A 849 6.08 37.34 -3.36
CA ILE A 849 5.97 37.38 -4.82
C ILE A 849 7.38 37.33 -5.39
N VAL A 850 7.64 36.34 -6.24
CA VAL A 850 8.85 36.24 -7.05
C VAL A 850 8.49 36.34 -8.51
N GLN A 851 9.19 37.21 -9.24
CA GLN A 851 8.94 37.49 -10.64
C GLN A 851 10.27 37.81 -11.33
N GLU A 852 10.59 37.09 -12.39
CA GLU A 852 11.69 37.46 -13.28
C GLU A 852 11.26 38.64 -14.17
N GLN A 853 12.17 39.57 -14.50
CA GLN A 853 11.83 40.79 -15.22
C GLN A 853 11.05 40.50 -16.52
N GLY A 854 9.81 41.03 -16.61
CA GLY A 854 8.93 40.85 -17.77
C GLY A 854 8.24 39.48 -17.88
N LYS A 855 8.32 38.62 -16.87
CA LYS A 855 7.67 37.30 -16.79
C LYS A 855 6.50 37.28 -15.81
N ARG A 856 5.67 36.23 -15.81
CA ARG A 856 4.64 35.99 -14.80
C ARG A 856 5.26 35.85 -13.42
N SER A 857 4.56 36.35 -12.42
CA SER A 857 4.92 36.17 -11.01
C SER A 857 4.42 34.83 -10.47
N VAL A 858 5.11 34.31 -9.46
CA VAL A 858 4.62 33.25 -8.56
C VAL A 858 4.38 33.87 -7.19
N GLU A 859 3.21 33.59 -6.64
CA GLU A 859 2.79 34.06 -5.32
C GLU A 859 2.77 32.89 -4.33
N TYR A 860 3.55 33.00 -3.26
CA TYR A 860 3.52 32.09 -2.13
C TYR A 860 2.82 32.78 -0.95
N LYS A 861 1.88 32.11 -0.32
CA LYS A 861 1.17 32.58 0.87
C LYS A 861 1.54 31.72 2.07
N ALA A 862 1.98 32.35 3.14
CA ALA A 862 2.04 31.72 4.45
C ALA A 862 1.07 32.42 5.40
N THR A 863 0.04 31.72 5.83
CA THR A 863 -0.84 32.17 6.91
C THR A 863 -0.16 31.85 8.23
N ILE A 864 0.18 32.91 8.96
CA ILE A 864 0.76 32.84 10.29
C ILE A 864 -0.34 32.94 11.31
N GLU A 865 -0.33 32.00 12.24
CA GLU A 865 -1.14 32.04 13.46
C GLU A 865 -0.20 32.06 14.66
N VAL A 866 -0.29 33.09 15.49
CA VAL A 866 0.41 33.13 16.77
C VAL A 866 -0.37 32.23 17.71
N ALA A 867 0.32 31.23 18.29
CA ALA A 867 -0.32 30.31 19.23
C ALA A 867 -1.05 31.10 20.34
N ALA A 868 -2.29 30.69 20.62
CA ALA A 868 -3.12 31.34 21.64
C ALA A 868 -2.46 31.23 23.02
N SER A 869 -2.75 32.20 23.89
CA SER A 869 -2.03 32.32 25.16
C SER A 869 -2.50 31.28 26.17
N ALA A 870 -1.54 30.57 26.76
CA ALA A 870 -1.74 29.76 27.95
C ALA A 870 -1.35 30.52 29.23
N ALA A 871 -1.17 31.84 29.17
CA ALA A 871 -0.68 32.61 30.29
C ALA A 871 -1.81 33.05 31.25
N LEU A 872 -1.49 33.05 32.53
CA LEU A 872 -2.31 33.64 33.59
C LEU A 872 -2.31 35.17 33.49
N GLU A 873 -3.50 35.77 33.48
CA GLU A 873 -3.69 37.23 33.57
C GLU A 873 -3.67 37.68 35.04
N SER A 874 -4.48 37.04 35.88
CA SER A 874 -4.53 37.28 37.31
C SER A 874 -4.99 36.05 38.07
N LEU A 875 -4.50 35.92 39.30
CA LEU A 875 -5.02 35.00 40.29
C LEU A 875 -5.45 35.84 41.49
N THR A 876 -6.60 35.56 42.10
CA THR A 876 -6.90 36.07 43.44
C THR A 876 -7.02 34.93 44.45
N VAL A 877 -6.60 35.21 45.68
CA VAL A 877 -6.79 34.32 46.84
C VAL A 877 -7.51 35.15 47.91
N ASP A 878 -8.72 34.74 48.27
CA ASP A 878 -9.61 35.46 49.21
C ASP A 878 -9.74 36.97 48.88
N GLY A 879 -9.79 37.29 47.58
CA GLY A 879 -9.92 38.65 47.08
C GLY A 879 -8.62 39.46 46.96
N ALA A 880 -7.50 38.96 47.49
CA ALA A 880 -6.18 39.57 47.27
C ALA A 880 -5.58 39.11 45.93
N ILE A 881 -5.02 40.04 45.15
CA ILE A 881 -4.45 39.75 43.82
C ILE A 881 -3.04 39.19 43.97
N TYR A 882 -2.80 38.05 43.32
CA TYR A 882 -1.51 37.40 43.19
C TYR A 882 -1.18 37.21 41.70
N LYS A 883 0.08 37.49 41.33
CA LYS A 883 0.62 37.17 40.01
C LYS A 883 1.74 36.14 40.18
N PRO A 884 1.43 34.84 40.30
CA PRO A 884 2.47 33.82 40.37
C PRO A 884 3.22 33.76 39.03
N GLY A 885 4.54 33.78 39.07
CA GLY A 885 5.37 33.63 37.87
C GLY A 885 5.26 32.22 37.28
N TYR A 886 5.62 31.23 38.09
CA TYR A 886 5.42 29.80 37.85
C TYR A 886 5.05 29.08 39.16
N SER A 887 5.58 29.60 40.27
CA SER A 887 5.21 29.23 41.62
C SER A 887 5.09 30.44 42.56
N ALA A 888 4.27 30.33 43.60
CA ALA A 888 4.19 31.32 44.67
C ALA A 888 3.94 30.65 46.02
N ASP A 889 4.67 31.09 47.06
CA ASP A 889 4.44 30.73 48.45
C ASP A 889 3.59 31.83 49.12
N ILE A 890 2.44 31.45 49.69
CA ILE A 890 1.50 32.35 50.34
C ILE A 890 1.36 31.91 51.79
N SER A 891 1.81 32.75 52.73
CA SER A 891 1.58 32.53 54.16
C SER A 891 0.16 32.91 54.54
N ILE A 892 -0.51 32.04 55.29
CA ILE A 892 -1.87 32.24 55.79
C ILE A 892 -1.88 31.99 57.30
N GLY A 893 -2.67 32.76 58.04
CA GLY A 893 -2.77 32.59 59.50
C GLY A 893 -3.27 31.19 59.89
N SER A 894 -3.25 30.90 61.19
CA SER A 894 -3.61 29.57 61.71
C SER A 894 -5.11 29.25 61.63
N GLU A 895 -5.99 30.23 61.42
CA GLU A 895 -7.46 30.04 61.42
C GLU A 895 -8.09 29.53 60.10
N PRO A 896 -7.76 30.07 58.90
CA PRO A 896 -8.46 29.69 57.68
C PRO A 896 -8.24 28.22 57.31
N THR A 897 -9.33 27.45 57.17
CA THR A 897 -9.29 26.04 56.75
C THR A 897 -9.56 25.85 55.25
N SER A 898 -9.82 26.94 54.53
CA SER A 898 -10.02 26.98 53.08
C SER A 898 -9.70 28.38 52.55
N VAL A 899 -9.40 28.48 51.25
CA VAL A 899 -9.25 29.73 50.49
C VAL A 899 -10.13 29.71 49.25
N THR A 900 -10.50 30.88 48.74
CA THR A 900 -11.19 31.04 47.46
C THR A 900 -10.22 31.53 46.40
N LEU A 901 -10.11 30.78 45.30
CA LEU A 901 -9.29 31.13 44.14
C LEU A 901 -10.16 31.69 43.03
N VAL A 902 -9.71 32.76 42.38
CA VAL A 902 -10.25 33.19 41.08
C VAL A 902 -9.10 33.24 40.09
N ILE A 903 -9.17 32.41 39.05
CA ILE A 903 -8.12 32.29 38.04
C ILE A 903 -8.63 32.94 36.76
N VAL A 904 -7.93 33.97 36.30
CA VAL A 904 -8.23 34.63 35.03
C VAL A 904 -7.08 34.35 34.07
N SER A 905 -7.36 33.61 32.99
CA SER A 905 -6.44 33.43 31.87
C SER A 905 -6.41 34.69 31.00
N LYS A 906 -5.25 35.01 30.41
CA LYS A 906 -5.12 36.08 29.41
C LYS A 906 -5.97 35.83 28.18
N ASP A 907 -6.14 34.57 27.80
CA ASP A 907 -7.10 34.15 26.78
C ASP A 907 -8.38 33.66 27.48
N SER A 908 -9.47 34.39 27.28
CA SER A 908 -10.77 34.06 27.88
C SER A 908 -11.37 32.75 27.37
N ALA A 909 -10.94 32.26 26.20
CA ALA A 909 -11.38 30.99 25.62
C ALA A 909 -10.45 29.82 26.01
N ALA A 910 -9.35 30.09 26.70
CA ALA A 910 -8.47 29.05 27.23
C ALA A 910 -9.20 28.20 28.29
N SER A 911 -8.88 26.91 28.32
CA SER A 911 -9.39 26.01 29.35
C SER A 911 -8.46 26.01 30.55
N ILE A 912 -9.04 26.15 31.75
CA ILE A 912 -8.28 26.07 33.00
C ILE A 912 -8.62 24.74 33.67
N LYS A 913 -7.60 23.99 34.07
CA LYS A 913 -7.72 22.70 34.76
C LYS A 913 -7.08 22.79 36.12
N ILE A 914 -7.83 22.48 37.17
CA ILE A 914 -7.30 22.27 38.53
C ILE A 914 -7.46 20.79 38.87
N GLY A 915 -6.37 20.02 38.82
CA GLY A 915 -6.45 18.56 38.86
C GLY A 915 -7.30 18.02 37.71
N SER A 916 -8.38 17.30 38.02
CA SER A 916 -9.33 16.76 37.03
C SER A 916 -10.53 17.67 36.72
N VAL A 917 -10.60 18.85 37.35
CA VAL A 917 -11.74 19.76 37.24
C VAL A 917 -11.45 20.85 36.21
N ASN A 918 -12.33 21.00 35.23
CA ASN A 918 -12.31 22.14 34.32
C ASN A 918 -13.00 23.33 35.00
N VAL A 919 -12.35 24.48 34.93
CA VAL A 919 -12.78 25.75 35.52
C VAL A 919 -12.84 26.77 34.39
N THR A 920 -13.88 27.60 34.36
CA THR A 920 -13.94 28.71 33.42
C THR A 920 -13.16 29.89 33.97
N THR A 921 -12.49 30.63 33.10
CA THR A 921 -11.78 31.86 33.48
C THR A 921 -12.69 32.80 34.28
N GLY A 922 -12.22 33.27 35.42
CA GLY A 922 -12.98 34.15 36.33
C GLY A 922 -13.92 33.45 37.31
N ASP A 923 -14.10 32.12 37.23
CA ASP A 923 -14.89 31.39 38.21
C ASP A 923 -14.18 31.32 39.57
N SER A 924 -14.98 31.34 40.64
CA SER A 924 -14.50 31.15 42.01
C SER A 924 -14.40 29.66 42.35
N VAL A 925 -13.24 29.23 42.82
CA VAL A 925 -12.96 27.86 43.25
C VAL A 925 -12.56 27.87 44.72
N THR A 926 -13.35 27.22 45.58
CA THR A 926 -12.99 27.03 46.98
C THR A 926 -12.04 25.85 47.13
N LEU A 927 -10.95 26.06 47.86
CA LEU A 927 -9.90 25.09 48.05
C LEU A 927 -9.62 24.89 49.54
N ASN A 928 -9.76 23.65 50.02
CA ASN A 928 -9.52 23.31 51.42
C ASN A 928 -8.02 23.26 51.71
N LEU A 929 -7.63 23.82 52.85
CA LEU A 929 -6.24 23.87 53.31
C LEU A 929 -5.97 22.77 54.35
N ASP A 930 -4.86 22.07 54.14
CA ASP A 930 -4.25 21.18 55.12
C ASP A 930 -3.73 21.97 56.35
N ALA A 931 -3.44 21.24 57.42
CA ALA A 931 -3.04 21.83 58.71
C ALA A 931 -1.64 22.51 58.70
N THR A 932 -0.87 22.36 57.63
CA THR A 932 0.50 22.91 57.54
C THR A 932 0.76 23.56 56.19
N THR A 933 0.76 22.78 55.12
CA THR A 933 1.04 23.28 53.77
C THR A 933 0.07 22.67 52.77
N THR A 934 -0.45 23.46 51.85
CA THR A 934 -1.32 23.01 50.77
C THR A 934 -0.77 23.49 49.45
N GLN A 935 -0.47 22.58 48.53
CA GLN A 935 0.03 22.92 47.20
C GLN A 935 -1.00 22.57 46.14
N VAL A 936 -1.26 23.52 45.25
CA VAL A 936 -2.25 23.42 44.18
C VAL A 936 -1.58 23.80 42.88
N SER A 937 -1.68 22.91 41.90
CA SER A 937 -1.33 23.24 40.53
C SER A 937 -2.59 23.39 39.69
N PHE A 938 -2.61 24.40 38.85
CA PHE A 938 -3.59 24.54 37.80
C PHE A 938 -2.89 24.78 36.48
N THR A 939 -3.50 24.28 35.41
CA THR A 939 -2.96 24.40 34.07
C THR A 939 -3.92 25.18 33.21
N ILE A 940 -3.39 26.11 32.44
CA ILE A 940 -4.13 26.84 31.42
C ILE A 940 -3.69 26.23 30.08
N GLU A 941 -4.64 25.69 29.31
CA GLU A 941 -4.44 25.22 27.93
C GLU A 941 -5.09 26.25 27.01
N SER A 942 -4.34 26.75 26.03
CA SER A 942 -4.80 27.76 25.08
C SER A 942 -6.00 27.26 24.27
N ALA A 943 -6.84 28.17 23.77
CA ALA A 943 -8.08 27.80 23.08
C ALA A 943 -7.86 26.94 21.81
N ASP A 944 -6.71 27.08 21.17
CA ASP A 944 -6.29 26.30 20.00
C ASP A 944 -5.66 24.94 20.35
N GLY A 945 -5.38 24.68 21.64
CA GLY A 945 -4.75 23.47 22.14
C GLY A 945 -3.30 23.30 21.69
N LEU A 946 -2.61 24.40 21.35
CA LEU A 946 -1.22 24.43 20.90
C LEU A 946 -0.22 24.88 21.97
N ALA A 947 -0.68 25.57 23.03
CA ALA A 947 0.13 26.01 24.16
C ALA A 947 -0.51 25.59 25.50
N GLU A 948 0.34 25.27 26.48
CA GLU A 948 -0.11 24.88 27.82
C GLU A 948 0.88 25.40 28.87
N LYS A 949 0.37 25.93 29.99
CA LYS A 949 1.20 26.48 31.06
C LYS A 949 0.64 26.13 32.45
N THR A 950 1.48 25.51 33.27
CA THR A 950 1.12 25.12 34.64
C THR A 950 1.64 26.13 35.66
N TYR A 951 0.77 26.50 36.59
CA TYR A 951 1.03 27.38 37.72
C TYR A 951 0.86 26.62 39.01
N THR A 952 1.77 26.81 39.97
CA THR A 952 1.71 26.12 41.27
C THR A 952 1.66 27.12 42.42
N ILE A 953 0.63 27.07 43.24
CA ILE A 953 0.51 27.89 44.45
C ILE A 953 0.74 27.00 45.65
N LYS A 954 1.55 27.46 46.59
CA LYS A 954 1.80 26.79 47.86
C LYS A 954 1.34 27.70 48.99
N PHE A 955 0.40 27.21 49.77
CA PHE A 955 -0.14 27.86 50.95
C PHE A 955 0.56 27.31 52.18
N ASN A 956 1.19 28.17 52.99
CA ASN A 956 1.84 27.80 54.25
C ASN A 956 1.00 28.36 55.41
N ARG A 957 0.31 27.49 56.15
CA ARG A 957 -0.43 27.88 57.36
C ARG A 957 0.50 27.97 58.55
N ASP A 958 0.32 29.03 59.33
CA ASP A 958 0.99 29.16 60.62
C ASP A 958 0.54 28.04 61.57
N PRO A 959 1.45 27.51 62.41
CA PRO A 959 1.08 26.55 63.44
C PRO A 959 0.01 27.14 64.36
N ILE A 960 -1.00 26.34 64.71
CA ILE A 960 -1.95 26.70 65.76
C ILE A 960 -1.13 26.85 67.07
N PRO A 961 -1.14 28.02 67.74
CA PRO A 961 -0.44 28.19 69.01
C PRO A 961 -0.91 27.12 70.00
N GLU A 962 0.02 26.37 70.61
CA GLU A 962 -0.35 25.43 71.66
C GLU A 962 -0.98 26.21 72.84
N PRO A 963 -2.08 25.70 73.41
CA PRO A 963 -2.89 26.41 74.41
C PRO A 963 -2.18 26.70 75.74
#